data_AF-A0A3C0KS20-F1
#
_entry.id   AF-A0A3C0KS20-F1
#
_cell.length_a   1.000
_cell.length_b   1.000
_cell.length_c   1.000
_cell.angle_alpha   90.00
_cell.angle_beta   90.00
_cell.angle_gamma   90.00
#
_symmetry.space_group_name_H-M   'P 1'
#
loop_
_entity.id
_entity.type
_entity.pdbx_description
1 polymer ?
#
loop_
_entity_poly.entity_id
_entity_poly.type
_entity_poly.pdbx_seq_one_letter_code
_entity_poly.pdbx_strand_id
1 'polypeptide(L)'
;RIFGDMSVFTGNLVAFDYKTTKPSTLIRIPRPVLMAAVKKNPAATLLFTKNLMEIVFKMGLYQKEQEVRAAAMLASPDPYDLYFTSASEPMKISVINCGSSSLKYTIFDTTQRDPLIEGTIERIGSADAHHKVVTPKSKKSVSLGAVPNMEKAFEFMVAAIADPAVGAVGDVREFKAVGHRVTHGGGLFNGPVVIDDQVLEQIRSVSDLAPLHNPYNIEGIELFRKLLPEAKQVAVFDNTFHQTIPAAAATYALPRQLCTEERIRRYGFHGTNHEYVALNAATFLKKPLSELKMITCHLGSGASVCAIDHGRSIDTSMGMTPLEGLVMGTRPGDVDPGVIFHLLRKGSNAADLENIFNKESGLKGISGLTNDMRELLAAAESGDAHALEAISVFCYRIKKYIGAYTVALGGLDVVVFTGGIGENSPEIRARIFQGFETFGMTIDYKVNREARPERGQVVDIAEPNAKLRVLVIPADEERMIARNTLHTVGLVRSELDMKVFKTTPVPLSISAHHIHLTQENFELLFGKGKTMTPKSPLSQPGQFAAEEAVNLVGPKGNLEKVRILGPARKYSQLEISRTEQFKLGIDPPIRDSGDIEGTPGITVVGPQGQIDLEKGVICAKRHIHMSTDDALKFGLRDKDVVRVRKEGGRGLIFGDVLIRVDQNFRLDMHLDTDEGNAAEIKAGDTGYIESIEHRRFV
;
A
#
# COMPACT_ATOMS: atom_id res chain seq x y z
N ARG A 1 -33.00 -0.39 31.57
CA ARG A 1 -31.59 -0.18 31.98
C ARG A 1 -31.53 1.15 32.69
N ILE A 2 -30.82 1.24 33.81
CA ILE A 2 -30.49 2.54 34.39
C ILE A 2 -29.29 3.07 33.61
N PHE A 3 -29.33 4.35 33.27
CA PHE A 3 -28.32 5.01 32.45
C PHE A 3 -27.63 6.07 33.30
N GLY A 4 -26.31 6.15 33.21
CA GLY A 4 -25.52 7.08 34.01
C GLY A 4 -25.09 6.54 35.38
N ASP A 5 -25.11 5.22 35.60
CA ASP A 5 -24.65 4.55 36.83
C ASP A 5 -23.26 5.07 37.28
N MET A 6 -22.34 5.23 36.31
CA MET A 6 -21.02 5.87 36.51
C MET A 6 -21.11 7.33 36.96
N SER A 7 -21.99 8.12 36.35
CA SER A 7 -22.15 9.53 36.67
C SER A 7 -22.83 9.75 38.03
N VAL A 8 -23.75 8.86 38.41
CA VAL A 8 -24.45 8.88 39.70
C VAL A 8 -23.46 8.69 40.86
N PHE A 9 -22.51 7.75 40.75
CA PHE A 9 -21.53 7.48 41.80
C PHE A 9 -20.30 8.40 41.76
N THR A 10 -19.64 8.54 40.61
CA THR A 10 -18.38 9.30 40.50
C THR A 10 -18.59 10.81 40.52
N GLY A 11 -19.78 11.27 40.12
CA GLY A 11 -20.07 12.69 39.93
C GLY A 11 -19.47 13.32 38.68
N ASN A 12 -18.67 12.56 37.93
CA ASN A 12 -18.19 12.96 36.63
C ASN A 12 -19.30 12.80 35.60
N LEU A 13 -19.42 13.76 34.68
CA LEU A 13 -20.33 13.65 33.56
C LEU A 13 -19.80 12.57 32.62
N VAL A 14 -20.63 11.55 32.37
CA VAL A 14 -20.32 10.49 31.41
C VAL A 14 -21.28 10.63 30.24
N ALA A 15 -20.73 10.84 29.05
CA ALA A 15 -21.51 10.83 27.83
C ALA A 15 -22.03 9.41 27.58
N PHE A 16 -23.34 9.27 27.43
CA PHE A 16 -23.96 7.99 27.12
C PHE A 16 -24.97 8.19 26.00
N ASP A 17 -24.76 7.49 24.89
CA ASP A 17 -25.69 7.47 23.76
C ASP A 17 -26.59 6.24 23.89
N TYR A 18 -27.88 6.46 24.12
CA TYR A 18 -28.89 5.40 24.15
C TYR A 18 -29.84 5.53 22.97
N LYS A 19 -30.10 4.41 22.28
CA LYS A 19 -31.10 4.30 21.23
C LYS A 19 -32.02 3.14 21.51
N THR A 20 -33.32 3.36 21.40
CA THR A 20 -34.36 2.36 21.71
C THR A 20 -35.25 2.17 20.48
N THR A 21 -35.69 0.92 20.27
CA THR A 21 -36.45 0.47 19.10
C THR A 21 -37.97 0.39 19.35
N LYS A 22 -38.45 0.78 20.54
CA LYS A 22 -39.88 0.91 20.89
C LYS A 22 -40.11 2.24 21.62
N PRO A 23 -41.32 2.84 21.59
CA PRO A 23 -41.62 4.05 22.37
C PRO A 23 -41.20 3.87 23.83
N SER A 24 -40.30 4.72 24.29
CA SER A 24 -39.65 4.59 25.59
C SER A 24 -39.57 5.96 26.26
N THR A 25 -39.92 6.01 27.54
CA THR A 25 -39.89 7.25 28.31
C THR A 25 -38.54 7.37 29.01
N LEU A 26 -37.81 8.44 28.71
CA LEU A 26 -36.58 8.79 29.44
C LEU A 26 -36.95 9.66 30.64
N ILE A 27 -36.72 9.15 31.85
CA ILE A 27 -36.96 9.92 33.08
C ILE A 27 -35.61 10.47 33.56
N ARG A 28 -35.44 11.80 33.49
CA ARG A 28 -34.30 12.48 34.13
C ARG A 28 -34.59 12.64 35.62
N ILE A 29 -33.87 11.89 36.43
CA ILE A 29 -33.90 12.05 37.88
C ILE A 29 -32.67 12.88 38.26
N PRO A 30 -32.83 14.02 38.95
CA PRO A 30 -31.69 14.78 39.45
C PRO A 30 -30.80 13.88 40.33
N ARG A 31 -29.49 13.90 40.09
CA ARG A 31 -28.52 13.08 40.85
C ARG A 31 -28.67 13.19 42.37
N PRO A 32 -28.91 14.37 42.98
CA PRO A 32 -29.12 14.46 44.43
C PRO A 32 -30.36 13.69 44.91
N VAL A 33 -31.44 13.70 44.12
CA VAL A 33 -32.71 13.01 44.42
C VAL A 33 -32.52 11.50 44.31
N LEU A 34 -31.87 11.05 43.23
CA LEU A 34 -31.57 9.62 43.03
C LEU A 34 -30.60 9.10 44.10
N MET A 35 -29.56 9.86 44.44
CA MET A 35 -28.60 9.48 45.48
C MET A 35 -29.23 9.41 46.87
N ALA A 36 -30.15 10.32 47.20
CA ALA A 36 -30.88 10.25 48.46
C ALA A 36 -31.76 8.99 48.54
N ALA A 37 -32.38 8.57 47.42
CA ALA A 37 -33.17 7.35 47.33
C ALA A 37 -32.30 6.08 47.37
N VAL A 38 -31.17 6.07 46.65
CA VAL A 38 -30.22 4.94 46.63
C VAL A 38 -29.56 4.75 47.99
N LYS A 39 -29.12 5.83 48.67
CA LYS A 39 -28.50 5.75 50.01
C LYS A 39 -29.46 5.22 51.09
N LYS A 40 -30.76 5.46 50.95
CA LYS A 40 -31.78 4.95 51.89
C LYS A 40 -32.22 3.52 51.59
N ASN A 41 -31.80 2.93 50.47
CA ASN A 41 -32.16 1.57 50.06
C ASN A 41 -30.90 0.71 49.81
N PRO A 42 -30.56 -0.20 50.74
CA PRO A 42 -29.36 -1.03 50.66
C PRO A 42 -29.28 -1.90 49.38
N ALA A 43 -30.41 -2.41 48.89
CA ALA A 43 -30.45 -3.25 47.70
C ALA A 43 -30.15 -2.45 46.40
N ALA A 44 -30.65 -1.22 46.33
CA ALA A 44 -30.35 -0.32 45.20
C ALA A 44 -28.86 0.04 45.18
N THR A 45 -28.27 0.30 46.35
CA THR A 45 -26.82 0.59 46.47
C THR A 45 -25.97 -0.57 45.95
N LEU A 46 -26.34 -1.81 46.28
CA LEU A 46 -25.62 -3.00 45.82
C LEU A 46 -25.68 -3.18 44.29
N LEU A 47 -26.85 -2.95 43.67
CA LEU A 47 -27.06 -3.11 42.24
C LEU A 47 -26.21 -2.15 41.40
N PHE A 48 -26.21 -0.86 41.74
CA PHE A 48 -25.41 0.12 41.00
C PHE A 48 -23.92 -0.13 41.15
N THR A 49 -23.47 -0.54 42.34
CA THR A 49 -22.07 -0.88 42.59
C THR A 49 -21.60 -2.02 41.67
N LYS A 50 -22.44 -3.04 41.46
CA LYS A 50 -22.15 -4.16 40.55
C LYS A 50 -22.03 -3.73 39.08
N ASN A 51 -22.97 -2.92 38.58
CA ASN A 51 -22.94 -2.43 37.19
C ASN A 51 -21.71 -1.55 36.90
N LEU A 52 -21.35 -0.70 37.87
CA LEU A 52 -20.17 0.16 37.79
C LEU A 52 -18.90 -0.67 37.58
N MET A 53 -18.73 -1.73 38.37
CA MET A 53 -17.59 -2.63 38.25
C MET A 53 -17.52 -3.28 36.86
N GLU A 54 -18.64 -3.70 36.30
CA GLU A 54 -18.68 -4.40 35.00
C GLU A 54 -18.31 -3.49 33.82
N ILE A 55 -18.74 -2.22 33.84
CA ILE A 55 -18.44 -1.24 32.79
C ILE A 55 -16.97 -0.81 32.84
N VAL A 56 -16.47 -0.46 34.03
CA VAL A 56 -15.08 -0.09 34.23
C VAL A 56 -14.16 -1.25 33.83
N PHE A 57 -14.56 -2.49 34.13
CA PHE A 57 -13.82 -3.68 33.72
C PHE A 57 -13.76 -3.83 32.18
N LYS A 58 -14.86 -3.68 31.45
CA LYS A 58 -14.89 -3.81 29.98
C LYS A 58 -14.10 -2.72 29.24
N MET A 59 -14.21 -1.47 29.67
CA MET A 59 -13.41 -0.37 29.10
C MET A 59 -11.92 -0.58 29.36
N GLY A 60 -11.58 -0.98 30.60
CA GLY A 60 -10.22 -1.37 30.95
C GLY A 60 -9.71 -2.51 30.08
N LEU A 61 -10.53 -3.51 29.76
CA LEU A 61 -10.14 -4.62 28.89
C LEU A 61 -9.87 -4.19 27.44
N TYR A 62 -10.73 -3.39 26.82
CA TYR A 62 -10.56 -2.97 25.42
C TYR A 62 -9.33 -2.08 25.22
N GLN A 63 -9.15 -1.09 26.10
CA GLN A 63 -7.99 -0.21 26.05
C GLN A 63 -6.71 -0.98 26.34
N LYS A 64 -6.74 -1.89 27.33
CA LYS A 64 -5.64 -2.80 27.61
C LYS A 64 -5.38 -3.75 26.43
N GLU A 65 -6.38 -4.16 25.67
CA GLU A 65 -6.20 -5.02 24.51
C GLU A 65 -5.51 -4.29 23.34
N GLN A 66 -5.88 -3.04 23.06
CA GLN A 66 -5.16 -2.22 22.07
C GLN A 66 -3.74 -1.87 22.52
N GLU A 67 -3.56 -1.50 23.78
CA GLU A 67 -2.23 -1.26 24.36
C GLU A 67 -1.37 -2.53 24.33
N VAL A 68 -1.95 -3.70 24.64
CA VAL A 68 -1.26 -5.00 24.57
C VAL A 68 -0.94 -5.36 23.13
N ARG A 69 -1.79 -5.06 22.15
CA ARG A 69 -1.53 -5.34 20.72
C ARG A 69 -0.45 -4.44 20.15
N ALA A 70 -0.54 -3.13 20.39
CA ALA A 70 0.51 -2.19 20.01
C ALA A 70 1.83 -2.56 20.70
N ALA A 71 1.80 -2.88 22.00
CA ALA A 71 2.97 -3.36 22.72
C ALA A 71 3.51 -4.68 22.17
N ALA A 72 2.64 -5.63 21.78
CA ALA A 72 3.06 -6.90 21.19
C ALA A 72 3.67 -6.73 19.79
N MET A 73 3.12 -5.83 18.97
CA MET A 73 3.70 -5.46 17.68
C MET A 73 5.07 -4.79 17.87
N LEU A 74 5.17 -3.84 18.80
CA LEU A 74 6.42 -3.15 19.14
C LEU A 74 7.45 -4.07 19.81
N ALA A 75 7.01 -5.13 20.49
CA ALA A 75 7.85 -6.15 21.09
C ALA A 75 8.22 -7.27 20.11
N SER A 76 7.49 -7.41 19.00
CA SER A 76 7.81 -8.40 17.97
C SER A 76 9.15 -8.04 17.32
N PRO A 77 10.10 -8.98 17.22
CA PRO A 77 11.33 -8.76 16.46
C PRO A 77 11.08 -8.77 14.94
N ASP A 78 9.91 -9.22 14.49
CA ASP A 78 9.52 -9.30 13.08
C ASP A 78 8.04 -8.89 12.88
N PRO A 79 7.67 -7.62 13.17
CA PRO A 79 6.27 -7.17 13.16
C PRO A 79 5.64 -7.17 11.76
N TYR A 80 6.46 -7.18 10.71
CA TYR A 80 6.02 -7.14 9.32
C TYR A 80 6.31 -8.42 8.54
N ASP A 81 6.76 -9.49 9.20
CA ASP A 81 7.01 -10.79 8.60
C ASP A 81 8.09 -10.80 7.50
N LEU A 82 9.16 -10.03 7.70
CA LEU A 82 10.33 -10.01 6.81
C LEU A 82 11.19 -11.27 6.97
N TYR A 83 11.06 -11.97 8.09
CA TYR A 83 11.80 -13.20 8.40
C TYR A 83 10.88 -14.42 8.48
N PHE A 84 9.73 -14.38 7.80
CA PHE A 84 8.80 -15.50 7.58
C PHE A 84 8.25 -16.13 8.88
N THR A 85 8.23 -15.38 9.98
CA THR A 85 7.68 -15.81 11.27
C THR A 85 6.19 -16.19 11.22
N SER A 86 5.47 -15.76 10.17
CA SER A 86 4.07 -16.08 9.94
C SER A 86 3.82 -17.39 9.16
N ALA A 87 4.86 -18.01 8.59
CA ALA A 87 4.74 -19.22 7.79
C ALA A 87 4.05 -20.35 8.57
N SER A 88 3.04 -20.99 7.96
CA SER A 88 2.28 -22.05 8.61
C SER A 88 3.07 -23.34 8.79
N GLU A 89 3.96 -23.63 7.85
CA GLU A 89 4.85 -24.79 7.83
C GLU A 89 6.22 -24.43 7.23
N PRO A 90 7.29 -25.16 7.57
CA PRO A 90 8.59 -25.04 6.93
C PRO A 90 8.48 -25.24 5.41
N MET A 91 8.97 -24.29 4.63
CA MET A 91 8.98 -24.41 3.18
C MET A 91 10.19 -23.72 2.56
N LYS A 92 10.56 -24.18 1.36
CA LYS A 92 11.57 -23.54 0.52
C LYS A 92 10.90 -22.73 -0.59
N ILE A 93 11.30 -21.47 -0.72
CA ILE A 93 10.79 -20.53 -1.73
C ILE A 93 11.94 -20.16 -2.65
N SER A 94 11.73 -20.32 -3.96
CA SER A 94 12.67 -19.83 -4.98
C SER A 94 12.25 -18.45 -5.44
N VAL A 95 13.17 -17.49 -5.49
CA VAL A 95 12.92 -16.14 -5.99
C VAL A 95 13.76 -15.91 -7.23
N ILE A 96 13.14 -15.42 -8.30
CA ILE A 96 13.71 -15.36 -9.64
C ILE A 96 13.54 -13.97 -10.24
N ASN A 97 14.63 -13.46 -10.83
CA ASN A 97 14.66 -12.21 -11.56
C ASN A 97 15.44 -12.40 -12.87
N CYS A 98 14.69 -12.45 -13.98
CA CYS A 98 15.23 -12.61 -15.33
C CYS A 98 15.34 -11.24 -16.01
N GLY A 99 16.56 -10.86 -16.39
CA GLY A 99 16.84 -9.70 -17.23
C GLY A 99 17.30 -10.12 -18.63
N SER A 100 17.53 -9.13 -19.50
CA SER A 100 17.88 -9.37 -20.90
C SER A 100 19.18 -10.16 -21.11
N SER A 101 20.12 -10.05 -20.18
CA SER A 101 21.42 -10.74 -20.23
C SER A 101 21.84 -11.33 -18.87
N SER A 102 20.89 -11.52 -17.94
CA SER A 102 21.20 -12.00 -16.61
C SER A 102 20.06 -12.78 -15.97
N LEU A 103 20.39 -13.78 -15.15
CA LEU A 103 19.47 -14.52 -14.29
C LEU A 103 19.95 -14.40 -12.85
N LYS A 104 19.12 -13.82 -11.99
CA LYS A 104 19.34 -13.81 -10.53
C LYS A 104 18.35 -14.75 -9.86
N TYR A 105 18.84 -15.49 -8.88
CA TYR A 105 18.01 -16.37 -8.09
C TYR A 105 18.45 -16.40 -6.63
N THR A 106 17.47 -16.51 -5.74
CA THR A 106 17.71 -16.67 -4.29
C THR A 106 16.75 -17.71 -3.74
N ILE A 107 17.26 -18.64 -2.95
CA ILE A 107 16.44 -19.66 -2.29
C ILE A 107 16.38 -19.35 -0.80
N PHE A 108 15.15 -19.23 -0.30
CA PHE A 108 14.86 -19.06 1.11
C PHE A 108 14.31 -20.36 1.71
N ASP A 109 14.61 -20.58 2.98
CA ASP A 109 13.94 -21.53 3.87
C ASP A 109 13.21 -20.71 4.92
N THR A 110 11.90 -20.88 5.07
CA THR A 110 11.10 -20.08 6.01
C THR A 110 11.47 -20.31 7.48
N THR A 111 12.27 -21.34 7.78
CA THR A 111 12.80 -21.60 9.12
C THR A 111 14.12 -20.89 9.42
N GLN A 112 14.73 -20.25 8.41
CA GLN A 112 16.04 -19.63 8.52
C GLN A 112 15.97 -18.13 8.24
N ARG A 113 16.83 -17.38 8.94
CA ARG A 113 16.91 -15.93 8.75
C ARG A 113 17.53 -15.60 7.40
N ASP A 114 18.66 -16.22 7.07
CA ASP A 114 19.45 -15.93 5.88
C ASP A 114 19.06 -16.84 4.70
N PRO A 115 19.28 -16.41 3.44
CA PRO A 115 19.06 -17.26 2.28
C PRO A 115 19.98 -18.48 2.29
N LEU A 116 19.49 -19.60 1.76
CA LEU A 116 20.28 -20.83 1.62
C LEU A 116 21.36 -20.67 0.54
N ILE A 117 20.98 -20.05 -0.57
CA ILE A 117 21.83 -19.82 -1.73
C ILE A 117 21.33 -18.59 -2.48
N GLU A 118 22.27 -17.80 -2.98
CA GLU A 118 22.08 -16.71 -3.91
C GLU A 118 22.94 -16.98 -5.13
N GLY A 119 22.40 -16.73 -6.31
CA GLY A 119 23.15 -16.87 -7.54
C GLY A 119 22.84 -15.80 -8.56
N THR A 120 23.85 -15.53 -9.38
CA THR A 120 23.76 -14.57 -10.48
C THR A 120 24.52 -15.15 -11.66
N ILE A 121 23.83 -15.33 -12.78
CA ILE A 121 24.42 -15.61 -14.07
C ILE A 121 24.37 -14.32 -14.88
N GLU A 122 25.52 -13.84 -15.34
CA GLU A 122 25.64 -12.59 -16.10
C GLU A 122 26.21 -12.84 -17.48
N ARG A 123 25.96 -11.89 -18.39
CA ARG A 123 26.43 -11.91 -19.79
C ARG A 123 25.87 -13.12 -20.56
N ILE A 124 24.62 -13.49 -20.28
CA ILE A 124 23.85 -14.44 -21.09
C ILE A 124 23.74 -13.90 -22.52
N GLY A 125 23.89 -14.78 -23.51
CA GLY A 125 24.00 -14.43 -24.94
C GLY A 125 25.43 -14.08 -25.38
N SER A 126 26.42 -14.08 -24.47
CA SER A 126 27.83 -13.86 -24.79
C SER A 126 28.67 -15.15 -24.69
N ALA A 127 29.90 -15.08 -25.21
CA ALA A 127 30.88 -16.16 -25.12
C ALA A 127 31.57 -16.26 -23.74
N ASP A 128 31.30 -15.33 -22.83
CA ASP A 128 32.01 -15.17 -21.56
C ASP A 128 31.04 -14.92 -20.39
N ALA A 129 30.06 -15.81 -20.28
CA ALA A 129 29.11 -15.79 -19.19
C ALA A 129 29.76 -16.25 -17.88
N HIS A 130 29.32 -15.65 -16.78
CA HIS A 130 29.86 -15.93 -15.45
C HIS A 130 28.74 -16.28 -14.50
N HIS A 131 28.99 -17.26 -13.64
CA HIS A 131 28.07 -17.67 -12.60
C HIS A 131 28.69 -17.48 -11.23
N LYS A 132 28.12 -16.54 -10.48
CA LYS A 132 28.46 -16.29 -9.10
C LYS A 132 27.44 -16.98 -8.21
N VAL A 133 27.90 -17.76 -7.25
CA VAL A 133 27.08 -18.47 -6.26
C VAL A 133 27.59 -18.12 -4.86
N VAL A 134 26.67 -17.71 -4.01
CA VAL A 134 26.92 -17.35 -2.61
C VAL A 134 26.03 -18.20 -1.73
N THR A 135 26.62 -18.82 -0.72
CA THR A 135 25.92 -19.54 0.36
C THR A 135 26.45 -19.01 1.69
N PRO A 136 25.79 -19.30 2.83
CA PRO A 136 26.30 -18.92 4.15
C PRO A 136 27.74 -19.43 4.44
N LYS A 137 28.19 -20.47 3.72
CA LYS A 137 29.50 -21.10 3.93
C LYS A 137 30.52 -20.78 2.83
N SER A 138 30.10 -20.29 1.66
CA SER A 138 31.01 -20.18 0.51
C SER A 138 30.59 -19.10 -0.48
N LYS A 139 31.57 -18.55 -1.18
CA LYS A 139 31.36 -17.64 -2.31
C LYS A 139 32.23 -18.12 -3.46
N LYS A 140 31.60 -18.54 -4.56
CA LYS A 140 32.27 -19.05 -5.76
C LYS A 140 31.85 -18.22 -6.97
N SER A 141 32.79 -18.03 -7.90
CA SER A 141 32.52 -17.43 -9.19
C SER A 141 33.20 -18.28 -10.24
N VAL A 142 32.45 -18.74 -11.23
CA VAL A 142 32.93 -19.67 -12.26
C VAL A 142 32.61 -19.08 -13.63
N SER A 143 33.57 -19.15 -14.55
CA SER A 143 33.28 -18.86 -15.96
C SER A 143 32.55 -20.05 -16.57
N LEU A 144 31.39 -19.79 -17.18
CA LEU A 144 30.59 -20.80 -17.86
C LEU A 144 30.92 -20.91 -19.35
N GLY A 145 31.74 -20.01 -19.88
CA GLY A 145 31.95 -19.84 -21.32
C GLY A 145 30.66 -19.35 -22.00
N ALA A 146 30.30 -19.98 -23.12
CA ALA A 146 29.13 -19.58 -23.90
C ALA A 146 27.81 -20.06 -23.26
N VAL A 147 26.95 -19.12 -22.90
CA VAL A 147 25.58 -19.38 -22.44
C VAL A 147 24.62 -18.67 -23.41
N PRO A 148 24.12 -19.35 -24.46
CA PRO A 148 23.50 -18.69 -25.61
C PRO A 148 22.11 -18.13 -25.32
N ASN A 149 21.37 -18.69 -24.36
CA ASN A 149 19.99 -18.35 -24.07
C ASN A 149 19.63 -18.55 -22.59
N MET A 150 18.44 -18.09 -22.20
CA MET A 150 17.95 -18.17 -20.83
C MET A 150 17.74 -19.63 -20.38
N GLU A 151 17.25 -20.50 -21.26
CA GLU A 151 17.08 -21.93 -20.97
C GLU A 151 18.38 -22.59 -20.51
N LYS A 152 19.50 -22.31 -21.19
CA LYS A 152 20.82 -22.83 -20.77
C LYS A 152 21.28 -22.23 -19.45
N ALA A 153 21.02 -20.96 -19.19
CA ALA A 153 21.32 -20.34 -17.89
C ALA A 153 20.53 -21.00 -16.76
N PHE A 154 19.28 -21.37 -17.01
CA PHE A 154 18.44 -22.10 -16.07
C PHE A 154 19.00 -23.47 -15.71
N GLU A 155 19.54 -24.23 -16.68
CA GLU A 155 20.21 -25.50 -16.40
C GLU A 155 21.37 -25.33 -15.41
N PHE A 156 22.20 -24.30 -15.58
CA PHE A 156 23.30 -24.02 -14.65
C PHE A 156 22.80 -23.61 -13.26
N MET A 157 21.73 -22.83 -13.18
CA MET A 157 21.08 -22.51 -11.91
C MET A 157 20.58 -23.77 -11.21
N VAL A 158 19.84 -24.65 -11.91
CA VAL A 158 19.32 -25.91 -11.34
C VAL A 158 20.46 -26.79 -10.83
N ALA A 159 21.53 -26.94 -11.63
CA ALA A 159 22.71 -27.70 -11.22
C ALA A 159 23.36 -27.12 -9.96
N ALA A 160 23.48 -25.80 -9.84
CA ALA A 160 24.05 -25.16 -8.65
C ALA A 160 23.15 -25.30 -7.41
N ILE A 161 21.83 -25.23 -7.58
CA ILE A 161 20.87 -25.36 -6.47
C ILE A 161 20.78 -26.80 -5.98
N ALA A 162 20.96 -27.79 -6.86
CA ALA A 162 20.94 -29.22 -6.55
C ALA A 162 22.32 -29.81 -6.22
N ASP A 163 23.38 -29.00 -6.17
CA ASP A 163 24.74 -29.47 -5.89
C ASP A 163 24.81 -30.12 -4.48
N PRO A 164 25.22 -31.39 -4.32
CA PRO A 164 25.24 -32.03 -3.01
C PRO A 164 26.21 -31.42 -1.99
N ALA A 165 27.22 -30.67 -2.44
CA ALA A 165 28.23 -30.07 -1.58
C ALA A 165 27.85 -28.65 -1.11
N VAL A 166 27.14 -27.88 -1.95
CA VAL A 166 26.84 -26.46 -1.68
C VAL A 166 25.40 -26.03 -1.99
N GLY A 167 24.59 -26.91 -2.56
CA GLY A 167 23.22 -26.64 -2.98
C GLY A 167 22.25 -26.48 -1.81
N ALA A 168 21.05 -25.99 -2.14
CA ALA A 168 19.98 -25.73 -1.17
C ALA A 168 18.96 -26.87 -1.06
N VAL A 169 18.88 -27.75 -2.07
CA VAL A 169 17.91 -28.85 -2.17
C VAL A 169 18.59 -30.08 -2.77
N GLY A 170 18.07 -31.27 -2.50
CA GLY A 170 18.46 -32.48 -3.22
C GLY A 170 17.71 -32.59 -4.56
N ASP A 171 16.49 -32.06 -4.62
CA ASP A 171 15.67 -31.98 -5.82
C ASP A 171 14.95 -30.63 -5.90
N VAL A 172 15.00 -29.97 -7.05
CA VAL A 172 14.29 -28.70 -7.27
C VAL A 172 12.77 -28.82 -7.13
N ARG A 173 12.21 -30.03 -7.25
CA ARG A 173 10.80 -30.33 -6.99
C ARG A 173 10.41 -30.16 -5.52
N GLU A 174 11.38 -29.96 -4.61
CA GLU A 174 11.13 -29.58 -3.22
C GLU A 174 10.50 -28.18 -3.09
N PHE A 175 10.67 -27.29 -4.08
CA PHE A 175 10.08 -25.96 -4.04
C PHE A 175 8.56 -26.02 -4.14
N LYS A 176 7.88 -25.54 -3.10
CA LYS A 176 6.41 -25.42 -3.06
C LYS A 176 5.91 -24.13 -3.68
N ALA A 177 6.75 -23.09 -3.70
CA ALA A 177 6.43 -21.81 -4.31
C ALA A 177 7.64 -21.16 -4.99
N VAL A 178 7.36 -20.38 -6.04
CA VAL A 178 8.34 -19.56 -6.76
C VAL A 178 7.83 -18.14 -6.89
N GLY A 179 8.63 -17.16 -6.45
CA GLY A 179 8.35 -15.74 -6.65
C GLY A 179 9.12 -15.20 -7.85
N HIS A 180 8.41 -14.59 -8.80
CA HIS A 180 9.00 -13.95 -9.98
C HIS A 180 8.91 -12.44 -9.85
N ARG A 181 10.04 -11.76 -9.99
CA ARG A 181 10.02 -10.31 -10.23
C ARG A 181 9.49 -10.05 -11.64
N VAL A 182 8.51 -9.18 -11.74
CA VAL A 182 7.96 -8.68 -13.02
C VAL A 182 8.08 -7.16 -13.04
N THR A 183 8.69 -6.58 -14.06
CA THR A 183 8.96 -5.14 -14.06
C THR A 183 7.69 -4.30 -14.17
N HIS A 184 6.73 -4.68 -15.01
CA HIS A 184 5.54 -3.85 -15.25
C HIS A 184 4.24 -4.65 -15.22
N GLY A 185 3.36 -4.36 -14.26
CA GLY A 185 2.00 -4.92 -14.17
C GLY A 185 0.92 -4.06 -14.85
N GLY A 186 1.27 -2.88 -15.36
CA GLY A 186 0.31 -1.94 -15.90
C GLY A 186 -0.61 -1.39 -14.80
N GLY A 187 -1.84 -1.04 -15.17
CA GLY A 187 -2.92 -0.77 -14.22
C GLY A 187 -3.81 -2.01 -13.96
N LEU A 188 -3.37 -3.21 -14.38
CA LEU A 188 -4.14 -4.44 -14.27
C LEU A 188 -3.96 -5.11 -12.92
N PHE A 189 -2.77 -4.98 -12.33
CA PHE A 189 -2.40 -5.61 -11.06
C PHE A 189 -2.19 -4.57 -9.96
N ASN A 190 -2.84 -4.79 -8.82
CA ASN A 190 -2.73 -3.96 -7.62
C ASN A 190 -1.81 -4.58 -6.55
N GLY A 191 -1.29 -5.79 -6.79
CA GLY A 191 -0.41 -6.49 -5.87
C GLY A 191 0.13 -7.78 -6.49
N PRO A 192 0.90 -8.54 -5.69
CA PRO A 192 1.33 -9.89 -6.05
C PRO A 192 0.15 -10.80 -6.42
N VAL A 193 0.33 -11.70 -7.38
CA VAL A 193 -0.73 -12.61 -7.84
C VAL A 193 -0.18 -13.99 -8.17
N VAL A 194 -0.94 -15.05 -7.85
CA VAL A 194 -0.63 -16.41 -8.31
C VAL A 194 -0.77 -16.46 -9.82
N ILE A 195 0.24 -16.98 -10.50
CA ILE A 195 0.31 -17.07 -11.96
C ILE A 195 -0.52 -18.26 -12.43
N ASP A 196 -1.50 -17.96 -13.27
CA ASP A 196 -2.18 -18.91 -14.16
C ASP A 196 -2.03 -18.45 -15.62
N ASP A 197 -2.72 -19.12 -16.56
CA ASP A 197 -2.66 -18.78 -17.98
C ASP A 197 -3.25 -17.39 -18.28
N GLN A 198 -4.28 -16.98 -17.54
CA GLN A 198 -4.91 -15.67 -17.72
C GLN A 198 -3.98 -14.55 -17.25
N VAL A 199 -3.37 -14.71 -16.08
CA VAL A 199 -2.37 -13.77 -15.54
C VAL A 199 -1.19 -13.66 -16.48
N LEU A 200 -0.68 -14.77 -17.01
CA LEU A 200 0.44 -14.75 -17.94
C LEU A 200 0.11 -13.96 -19.21
N GLU A 201 -1.09 -14.13 -19.77
CA GLU A 201 -1.55 -13.37 -20.93
C GLU A 201 -1.75 -11.88 -20.59
N GLN A 202 -2.26 -11.57 -19.40
CA GLN A 202 -2.35 -10.18 -18.93
C GLN A 202 -0.97 -9.52 -18.81
N ILE A 203 0.05 -10.23 -18.31
CA ILE A 203 1.44 -9.75 -18.28
C ILE A 203 1.97 -9.52 -19.70
N ARG A 204 1.67 -10.44 -20.65
CA ARG A 204 2.01 -10.26 -22.07
C ARG A 204 1.39 -8.98 -22.63
N SER A 205 0.10 -8.74 -22.37
CA SER A 205 -0.65 -7.58 -22.89
C SER A 205 -0.15 -6.20 -22.43
N VAL A 206 0.72 -6.14 -21.41
CA VAL A 206 1.33 -4.90 -20.90
C VAL A 206 2.83 -4.84 -21.15
N SER A 207 3.39 -5.79 -21.92
CA SER A 207 4.83 -5.85 -22.19
C SER A 207 5.36 -4.63 -22.95
N ASP A 208 4.50 -3.98 -23.75
CA ASP A 208 4.83 -2.78 -24.51
C ASP A 208 5.20 -1.58 -23.60
N LEU A 209 4.77 -1.62 -22.33
CA LEU A 209 5.14 -0.62 -21.31
C LEU A 209 6.54 -0.84 -20.74
N ALA A 210 7.10 -2.05 -20.88
CA ALA A 210 8.45 -2.41 -20.45
C ALA A 210 9.09 -3.44 -21.40
N PRO A 211 9.31 -3.08 -22.68
CA PRO A 211 9.68 -4.03 -23.74
C PRO A 211 11.07 -4.65 -23.52
N LEU A 212 11.95 -3.97 -22.77
CA LEU A 212 13.28 -4.45 -22.43
C LEU A 212 13.31 -5.37 -21.19
N HIS A 213 12.16 -5.60 -20.53
CA HIS A 213 12.08 -6.31 -19.26
C HIS A 213 11.03 -7.42 -19.24
N ASN A 214 9.76 -7.08 -19.47
CA ASN A 214 8.64 -8.02 -19.34
C ASN A 214 8.81 -9.30 -20.18
N PRO A 215 9.28 -9.26 -21.44
CA PRO A 215 9.50 -10.47 -22.23
C PRO A 215 10.43 -11.50 -21.55
N TYR A 216 11.51 -11.03 -20.91
CA TYR A 216 12.44 -11.92 -20.20
C TYR A 216 11.87 -12.42 -18.87
N ASN A 217 11.03 -11.63 -18.20
CA ASN A 217 10.31 -12.09 -17.01
C ASN A 217 9.33 -13.22 -17.38
N ILE A 218 8.60 -13.07 -18.48
CA ILE A 218 7.65 -14.05 -19.02
C ILE A 218 8.37 -15.35 -19.41
N GLU A 219 9.50 -15.26 -20.13
CA GLU A 219 10.31 -16.43 -20.48
C GLU A 219 10.72 -17.22 -19.22
N GLY A 220 11.16 -16.52 -18.17
CA GLY A 220 11.51 -17.15 -16.90
C GLY A 220 10.33 -17.86 -16.22
N ILE A 221 9.15 -17.23 -16.23
CA ILE A 221 7.91 -17.84 -15.71
C ILE A 221 7.58 -19.12 -16.48
N GLU A 222 7.62 -19.09 -17.81
CA GLU A 222 7.30 -20.25 -18.64
C GLU A 222 8.25 -21.43 -18.43
N LEU A 223 9.55 -21.15 -18.28
CA LEU A 223 10.56 -22.16 -17.98
C LEU A 223 10.30 -22.81 -16.61
N PHE A 224 10.02 -22.02 -15.58
CA PHE A 224 9.70 -22.55 -14.25
C PHE A 224 8.39 -23.34 -14.25
N ARG A 225 7.37 -22.94 -15.03
CA ARG A 225 6.10 -23.68 -15.14
C ARG A 225 6.29 -25.06 -15.76
N LYS A 226 7.22 -25.20 -16.70
CA LYS A 226 7.59 -26.50 -17.28
C LYS A 226 8.37 -27.36 -16.28
N LEU A 227 9.30 -26.76 -15.53
CA LEU A 227 10.18 -27.49 -14.62
C LEU A 227 9.49 -27.91 -13.31
N LEU A 228 8.65 -27.03 -12.76
CA LEU A 228 7.98 -27.18 -11.47
C LEU A 228 6.46 -27.02 -11.63
N PRO A 229 5.78 -27.94 -12.33
CA PRO A 229 4.35 -27.81 -12.65
C PRO A 229 3.45 -27.79 -11.40
N GLU A 230 3.89 -28.42 -10.31
CA GLU A 230 3.16 -28.49 -9.05
C GLU A 230 3.40 -27.28 -8.13
N ALA A 231 4.45 -26.49 -8.37
CA ALA A 231 4.80 -25.35 -7.52
C ALA A 231 3.90 -24.15 -7.83
N LYS A 232 3.43 -23.46 -6.78
CA LYS A 232 2.69 -22.21 -6.95
C LYS A 232 3.65 -21.09 -7.34
N GLN A 233 3.44 -20.48 -8.51
CA GLN A 233 4.25 -19.36 -8.95
C GLN A 233 3.50 -18.05 -8.70
N VAL A 234 4.22 -17.04 -8.25
CA VAL A 234 3.65 -15.72 -7.92
C VAL A 234 4.42 -14.66 -8.69
N ALA A 235 3.70 -13.79 -9.40
CA ALA A 235 4.28 -12.59 -9.99
C ALA A 235 4.24 -11.46 -8.96
N VAL A 236 5.39 -10.85 -8.70
CA VAL A 236 5.53 -9.66 -7.84
C VAL A 236 6.02 -8.51 -8.71
N PHE A 237 5.23 -7.44 -8.79
CA PHE A 237 5.45 -6.37 -9.74
C PHE A 237 6.19 -5.17 -9.11
N ASP A 238 7.17 -4.60 -9.81
CA ASP A 238 7.90 -3.43 -9.30
C ASP A 238 7.00 -2.19 -9.12
N ASN A 239 5.87 -2.12 -9.83
CA ASN A 239 4.99 -0.95 -9.85
C ASN A 239 3.79 -1.06 -8.88
N THR A 240 3.55 -2.19 -8.20
CA THR A 240 2.33 -2.36 -7.39
C THR A 240 2.32 -1.53 -6.11
N PHE A 241 3.47 -1.33 -5.45
CA PHE A 241 3.57 -0.47 -4.27
C PHE A 241 3.12 0.98 -4.56
N HIS A 242 3.32 1.43 -5.80
CA HIS A 242 3.03 2.77 -6.28
C HIS A 242 1.59 2.95 -6.80
N GLN A 243 0.75 1.90 -6.81
CA GLN A 243 -0.66 2.03 -7.21
C GLN A 243 -1.47 2.94 -6.27
N THR A 244 -0.94 3.20 -5.07
CA THR A 244 -1.55 4.09 -4.09
C THR A 244 -1.32 5.58 -4.37
N ILE A 245 -0.53 5.94 -5.40
CA ILE A 245 -0.26 7.32 -5.81
C ILE A 245 -1.57 8.00 -6.25
N PRO A 246 -1.92 9.17 -5.70
CA PRO A 246 -3.14 9.89 -6.05
C PRO A 246 -3.08 10.43 -7.48
N ALA A 247 -4.25 10.65 -8.09
CA ALA A 247 -4.36 11.15 -9.47
C ALA A 247 -3.57 12.44 -9.73
N ALA A 248 -3.49 13.33 -8.73
CA ALA A 248 -2.74 14.59 -8.81
C ALA A 248 -1.22 14.39 -9.03
N ALA A 249 -0.64 13.30 -8.51
CA ALA A 249 0.77 12.95 -8.70
C ALA A 249 0.97 11.95 -9.86
N ALA A 250 -0.05 11.15 -10.18
CA ALA A 250 0.02 10.15 -11.24
C ALA A 250 -0.25 10.69 -12.66
N THR A 251 -0.99 11.79 -12.78
CA THR A 251 -1.44 12.31 -14.09
C THR A 251 -0.41 13.28 -14.66
N TYR A 252 0.08 12.98 -15.87
CA TYR A 252 0.85 13.96 -16.65
C TYR A 252 -0.08 15.01 -17.26
N ALA A 253 0.40 16.25 -17.36
CA ALA A 253 -0.32 17.37 -17.97
C ALA A 253 -0.34 17.28 -19.51
N LEU A 254 -0.89 16.19 -20.03
CA LEU A 254 -1.06 15.86 -21.45
C LEU A 254 -2.56 15.75 -21.80
N PRO A 255 -2.94 15.74 -23.10
CA PRO A 255 -4.33 15.57 -23.49
C PRO A 255 -4.97 14.32 -22.88
N ARG A 256 -6.08 14.48 -22.16
CA ARG A 256 -6.74 13.41 -21.39
C ARG A 256 -7.09 12.17 -22.23
N GLN A 257 -7.55 12.37 -23.46
CA GLN A 257 -7.92 11.28 -24.35
C GLN A 257 -6.71 10.41 -24.67
N LEU A 258 -5.60 11.03 -25.07
CA LEU A 258 -4.33 10.35 -25.34
C LEU A 258 -3.86 9.56 -24.11
N CYS A 259 -3.89 10.16 -22.93
CA CYS A 259 -3.49 9.45 -21.70
C CYS A 259 -4.37 8.24 -21.39
N THR A 260 -5.65 8.29 -21.74
CA THR A 260 -6.59 7.20 -21.49
C THR A 260 -6.37 6.05 -22.47
N GLU A 261 -6.24 6.37 -23.76
CA GLU A 261 -6.05 5.39 -24.85
C GLU A 261 -4.69 4.69 -24.72
N GLU A 262 -3.63 5.45 -24.49
CA GLU A 262 -2.24 4.96 -24.40
C GLU A 262 -1.82 4.60 -22.96
N ARG A 263 -2.74 4.70 -21.99
CA ARG A 263 -2.50 4.40 -20.56
C ARG A 263 -1.33 5.21 -19.96
N ILE A 264 -1.12 6.43 -20.43
CA ILE A 264 -0.02 7.31 -19.99
C ILE A 264 -0.33 7.86 -18.60
N ARG A 265 0.50 7.44 -17.63
CA ARG A 265 0.49 7.91 -16.25
C ARG A 265 1.81 7.55 -15.57
N ARG A 266 2.07 8.13 -14.40
CA ARG A 266 3.12 7.64 -13.51
C ARG A 266 2.72 6.25 -12.99
N TYR A 267 3.62 5.28 -13.19
CA TYR A 267 3.54 3.95 -12.60
C TYR A 267 4.54 3.80 -11.45
N GLY A 268 5.78 4.24 -11.65
CA GLY A 268 6.86 4.07 -10.69
C GLY A 268 7.45 2.65 -10.67
N PHE A 269 8.70 2.55 -10.22
CA PHE A 269 9.45 1.29 -10.13
C PHE A 269 10.31 1.28 -8.87
N HIS A 270 10.99 0.16 -8.62
CA HIS A 270 11.64 -0.16 -7.35
C HIS A 270 10.66 -0.21 -6.17
N GLY A 271 9.36 -0.42 -6.43
CA GLY A 271 8.33 -0.44 -5.40
C GLY A 271 8.59 -1.50 -4.33
N THR A 272 9.02 -2.69 -4.74
CA THR A 272 9.42 -3.77 -3.81
C THR A 272 10.52 -3.33 -2.85
N ASN A 273 11.55 -2.62 -3.33
CA ASN A 273 12.61 -2.15 -2.46
C ASN A 273 12.16 -0.98 -1.57
N HIS A 274 11.41 -0.02 -2.12
CA HIS A 274 10.85 1.09 -1.35
C HIS A 274 9.97 0.60 -0.19
N GLU A 275 9.13 -0.40 -0.44
CA GLU A 275 8.30 -1.05 0.57
C GLU A 275 9.16 -1.78 1.62
N TYR A 276 10.14 -2.59 1.16
CA TYR A 276 11.03 -3.33 2.05
C TYR A 276 11.76 -2.43 3.04
N VAL A 277 12.38 -1.34 2.57
CA VAL A 277 13.13 -0.45 3.45
C VAL A 277 12.24 0.41 4.35
N ALA A 278 11.00 0.69 3.93
CA ALA A 278 10.02 1.38 4.78
C ALA A 278 9.58 0.49 5.96
N LEU A 279 9.35 -0.80 5.72
CA LEU A 279 9.03 -1.76 6.79
C LEU A 279 10.22 -1.94 7.75
N ASN A 280 11.45 -2.03 7.24
CA ASN A 280 12.65 -2.09 8.08
C ASN A 280 12.84 -0.81 8.91
N ALA A 281 12.63 0.36 8.33
CA ALA A 281 12.70 1.63 9.04
C ALA A 281 11.66 1.69 10.18
N ALA A 282 10.42 1.30 9.91
CA ALA A 282 9.37 1.24 10.92
C ALA A 282 9.73 0.27 12.08
N THR A 283 10.23 -0.92 11.76
CA THR A 283 10.72 -1.90 12.75
C THR A 283 11.86 -1.33 13.59
N PHE A 284 12.86 -0.72 12.96
CA PHE A 284 14.02 -0.14 13.65
C PHE A 284 13.60 0.98 14.61
N LEU A 285 12.70 1.86 14.16
CA LEU A 285 12.20 2.98 14.95
C LEU A 285 11.21 2.56 16.03
N LYS A 286 10.77 1.29 16.03
CA LYS A 286 9.72 0.79 16.91
C LYS A 286 8.50 1.69 16.85
N LYS A 287 8.04 1.95 15.63
CA LYS A 287 6.83 2.72 15.34
C LYS A 287 6.03 2.02 14.24
N PRO A 288 4.69 1.98 14.33
CA PRO A 288 3.87 1.48 13.24
C PRO A 288 4.15 2.26 11.95
N LEU A 289 4.23 1.57 10.81
CA LEU A 289 4.46 2.19 9.50
C LEU A 289 3.34 3.21 9.17
N SER A 290 2.13 2.95 9.67
CA SER A 290 0.98 3.82 9.56
C SER A 290 1.06 5.10 10.39
N GLU A 291 2.12 5.34 11.16
CA GLU A 291 2.33 6.60 11.90
C GLU A 291 3.50 7.42 11.31
N LEU A 292 4.10 6.95 10.22
CA LEU A 292 5.35 7.49 9.70
C LEU A 292 5.15 8.11 8.32
N LYS A 293 5.76 9.29 8.15
CA LYS A 293 6.02 9.93 6.85
C LYS A 293 7.49 9.72 6.50
N MET A 294 7.75 9.10 5.35
CA MET A 294 9.10 8.71 4.95
C MET A 294 9.42 9.17 3.54
N ILE A 295 10.69 9.46 3.31
CA ILE A 295 11.28 9.54 1.98
C ILE A 295 12.31 8.42 1.87
N THR A 296 12.15 7.55 0.88
CA THR A 296 13.10 6.45 0.64
C THR A 296 13.85 6.73 -0.67
N CYS A 297 15.18 6.70 -0.62
CA CYS A 297 16.10 6.98 -1.71
C CYS A 297 16.80 5.69 -2.13
N HIS A 298 16.29 5.01 -3.15
CA HIS A 298 16.98 3.90 -3.79
C HIS A 298 17.98 4.45 -4.80
N LEU A 299 19.26 4.42 -4.47
CA LEU A 299 20.33 4.99 -5.28
C LEU A 299 21.24 3.86 -5.77
N GLY A 300 21.12 3.49 -7.04
CA GLY A 300 21.95 2.49 -7.70
C GLY A 300 22.22 2.86 -9.15
N SER A 301 22.49 1.85 -10.01
CA SER A 301 22.60 2.06 -11.46
C SER A 301 21.28 2.57 -12.07
N GLY A 302 20.15 2.10 -11.55
CA GLY A 302 18.88 2.83 -11.57
C GLY A 302 18.67 3.52 -10.23
N ALA A 303 18.08 4.72 -10.24
CA ALA A 303 17.87 5.48 -9.02
C ALA A 303 16.46 6.07 -8.96
N SER A 304 15.80 5.97 -7.81
CA SER A 304 14.48 6.55 -7.56
C SER A 304 14.34 7.06 -6.12
N VAL A 305 13.48 8.05 -5.95
CA VAL A 305 13.01 8.53 -4.64
C VAL A 305 11.51 8.26 -4.54
N CYS A 306 11.03 7.82 -3.39
CA CYS A 306 9.61 7.59 -3.12
C CYS A 306 9.18 8.34 -1.84
N ALA A 307 8.07 9.06 -1.92
CA ALA A 307 7.38 9.65 -0.79
C ALA A 307 6.32 8.68 -0.26
N ILE A 308 6.40 8.36 1.03
CA ILE A 308 5.53 7.38 1.68
C ILE A 308 4.81 8.07 2.84
N ASP A 309 3.48 8.06 2.79
CA ASP A 309 2.59 8.62 3.80
C ASP A 309 1.81 7.50 4.49
N HIS A 310 2.12 7.21 5.76
CA HIS A 310 1.43 6.21 6.58
C HIS A 310 1.38 4.83 5.89
N GLY A 311 2.51 4.42 5.30
CA GLY A 311 2.67 3.15 4.59
C GLY A 311 2.18 3.12 3.14
N ARG A 312 1.71 4.25 2.59
CA ARG A 312 1.28 4.34 1.19
C ARG A 312 2.25 5.17 0.37
N SER A 313 2.62 4.71 -0.82
CA SER A 313 3.35 5.54 -1.77
C SER A 313 2.43 6.65 -2.31
N ILE A 314 2.79 7.90 -2.06
CA ILE A 314 2.03 9.06 -2.55
C ILE A 314 2.71 9.77 -3.73
N ASP A 315 4.01 9.53 -3.93
CA ASP A 315 4.75 9.99 -5.10
C ASP A 315 6.04 9.17 -5.29
N THR A 316 6.55 9.11 -6.51
CA THR A 316 7.81 8.43 -6.85
C THR A 316 8.45 9.07 -8.07
N SER A 317 9.78 9.19 -8.07
CA SER A 317 10.48 9.99 -9.09
C SER A 317 10.40 9.37 -10.48
N MET A 318 10.37 8.03 -10.57
CA MET A 318 10.20 7.34 -11.84
C MET A 318 8.76 7.45 -12.34
N GLY A 319 8.63 7.42 -13.67
CA GLY A 319 7.43 7.81 -14.38
C GLY A 319 6.58 6.66 -14.88
N MET A 320 6.05 6.83 -16.09
CA MET A 320 5.52 5.75 -16.92
C MET A 320 6.60 4.71 -17.22
N THR A 321 7.85 5.17 -17.40
CA THR A 321 9.01 4.34 -17.63
C THR A 321 10.08 4.60 -16.55
N PRO A 322 11.09 3.72 -16.43
CA PRO A 322 12.20 3.93 -15.51
C PRO A 322 13.14 5.09 -15.91
N LEU A 323 12.80 5.91 -16.91
CA LEU A 323 13.65 6.98 -17.43
C LEU A 323 13.54 8.29 -16.64
N GLU A 324 12.34 8.62 -16.16
CA GLU A 324 12.06 9.88 -15.46
C GLU A 324 12.72 9.92 -14.07
N GLY A 325 13.03 11.13 -13.60
CA GLY A 325 13.41 11.39 -12.22
C GLY A 325 14.89 11.71 -12.04
N LEU A 326 15.55 10.89 -11.23
CA LEU A 326 16.95 11.12 -10.87
C LEU A 326 17.89 10.87 -12.06
N VAL A 327 19.04 11.54 -12.03
CA VAL A 327 20.21 11.10 -12.82
C VAL A 327 20.57 9.69 -12.37
N MET A 328 20.83 8.80 -13.33
CA MET A 328 21.19 7.40 -13.04
C MET A 328 22.50 7.04 -13.75
N GLY A 329 22.89 5.77 -13.74
CA GLY A 329 24.15 5.34 -14.36
C GLY A 329 24.26 5.74 -15.84
N THR A 330 23.25 5.39 -16.63
CA THR A 330 23.21 5.65 -18.09
C THR A 330 21.95 6.38 -18.57
N ARG A 331 21.07 6.77 -17.63
CA ARG A 331 19.81 7.47 -17.90
C ARG A 331 19.88 8.90 -17.36
N PRO A 332 19.36 9.90 -18.09
CA PRO A 332 19.49 11.31 -17.71
C PRO A 332 18.56 11.70 -16.56
N GLY A 333 17.45 10.98 -16.34
CA GLY A 333 16.39 11.45 -15.46
C GLY A 333 15.56 12.54 -16.13
N ASP A 334 15.15 13.53 -15.35
CA ASP A 334 14.37 14.67 -15.84
C ASP A 334 15.13 15.50 -16.87
N VAL A 335 14.56 15.57 -18.08
CA VAL A 335 15.02 16.42 -19.19
C VAL A 335 13.83 17.21 -19.73
N ASP A 336 14.08 18.42 -20.23
CA ASP A 336 13.08 19.18 -20.97
C ASP A 336 12.65 18.41 -22.24
N PRO A 337 11.35 18.07 -22.41
CA PRO A 337 10.85 17.43 -23.63
C PRO A 337 11.21 18.18 -24.92
N GLY A 338 11.44 19.50 -24.87
CA GLY A 338 11.92 20.31 -25.98
C GLY A 338 13.23 19.83 -26.58
N VAL A 339 14.11 19.20 -25.78
CA VAL A 339 15.38 18.60 -26.23
C VAL A 339 15.13 17.44 -27.20
N ILE A 340 14.12 16.61 -26.92
CA ILE A 340 13.76 15.47 -27.77
C ILE A 340 13.35 15.98 -29.16
N PHE A 341 12.47 16.99 -29.21
CA PHE A 341 12.04 17.58 -30.48
C PHE A 341 13.17 18.31 -31.21
N HIS A 342 14.13 18.89 -30.48
CA HIS A 342 15.31 19.48 -31.07
C HIS A 342 16.17 18.44 -31.81
N LEU A 343 16.46 17.30 -31.15
CA LEU A 343 17.26 16.22 -31.74
C LEU A 343 16.57 15.56 -32.93
N LEU A 344 15.24 15.36 -32.86
CA LEU A 344 14.45 14.89 -34.00
C LEU A 344 14.60 15.82 -35.22
N ARG A 345 14.52 17.14 -35.02
CA ARG A 345 14.73 18.13 -36.10
C ARG A 345 16.17 18.13 -36.64
N LYS A 346 17.14 17.61 -35.87
CA LYS A 346 18.54 17.45 -36.28
C LYS A 346 18.83 16.10 -36.95
N GLY A 347 17.83 15.24 -37.08
CA GLY A 347 17.92 13.99 -37.83
C GLY A 347 18.00 12.72 -36.99
N SER A 348 17.95 12.82 -35.65
CA SER A 348 17.80 11.62 -34.81
C SER A 348 16.45 10.95 -35.07
N ASN A 349 16.42 9.62 -35.10
CA ASN A 349 15.19 8.84 -35.10
C ASN A 349 14.84 8.32 -33.69
N ALA A 350 13.70 7.63 -33.54
CA ALA A 350 13.24 7.13 -32.24
C ALA A 350 14.20 6.12 -31.60
N ALA A 351 14.82 5.24 -32.39
CA ALA A 351 15.79 4.27 -31.89
C ALA A 351 17.09 4.93 -31.43
N ASP A 352 17.55 5.96 -32.16
CA ASP A 352 18.72 6.76 -31.75
C ASP A 352 18.45 7.41 -30.38
N LEU A 353 17.27 8.02 -30.21
CA LEU A 353 16.88 8.65 -28.96
C LEU A 353 16.74 7.64 -27.83
N GLU A 354 16.13 6.48 -28.07
CA GLU A 354 16.00 5.43 -27.06
C GLU A 354 17.38 4.95 -26.58
N ASN A 355 18.33 4.78 -27.51
CA ASN A 355 19.70 4.43 -27.18
C ASN A 355 20.41 5.53 -26.38
N ILE A 356 20.33 6.79 -26.82
CA ILE A 356 20.95 7.94 -26.13
C ILE A 356 20.42 8.03 -24.69
N PHE A 357 19.10 8.01 -24.52
CA PHE A 357 18.46 8.24 -23.22
C PHE A 357 18.58 7.04 -22.27
N ASN A 358 18.71 5.80 -22.76
CA ASN A 358 18.83 4.64 -21.88
C ASN A 358 20.27 4.17 -21.64
N LYS A 359 21.21 4.39 -22.58
CA LYS A 359 22.54 3.75 -22.57
C LYS A 359 23.73 4.71 -22.60
N GLU A 360 23.53 5.96 -23.03
CA GLU A 360 24.63 6.92 -23.27
C GLU A 360 24.55 8.19 -22.42
N SER A 361 23.49 8.35 -21.62
CA SER A 361 23.24 9.53 -20.79
C SER A 361 23.67 9.32 -19.33
N GLY A 362 23.13 10.13 -18.41
CA GLY A 362 23.33 9.95 -16.97
C GLY A 362 24.77 10.25 -16.51
N LEU A 363 25.20 9.56 -15.45
CA LEU A 363 26.56 9.65 -14.91
C LEU A 363 27.62 9.40 -16.00
N LYS A 364 27.41 8.37 -16.83
CA LYS A 364 28.29 8.06 -17.96
C LYS A 364 28.34 9.19 -18.98
N GLY A 365 27.19 9.71 -19.39
CA GLY A 365 27.11 10.76 -20.40
C GLY A 365 27.72 12.08 -19.95
N ILE A 366 27.49 12.49 -18.69
CA ILE A 366 28.04 13.75 -18.15
C ILE A 366 29.56 13.62 -17.92
N SER A 367 30.02 12.51 -17.37
CA SER A 367 31.45 12.31 -17.09
C SER A 367 32.27 12.01 -18.35
N GLY A 368 31.67 11.36 -19.36
CA GLY A 368 32.39 10.79 -20.49
C GLY A 368 33.24 9.55 -20.13
N LEU A 369 33.12 9.03 -18.90
CA LEU A 369 33.98 7.97 -18.37
C LEU A 369 33.21 6.66 -18.12
N THR A 370 32.34 6.66 -17.12
CA THR A 370 31.79 5.44 -16.53
C THR A 370 30.44 5.71 -15.87
N ASN A 371 29.63 4.66 -15.73
CA ASN A 371 28.38 4.71 -14.96
C ASN A 371 28.57 4.31 -13.49
N ASP A 372 29.79 3.91 -13.08
CA ASP A 372 30.09 3.49 -11.71
C ASP A 372 30.48 4.68 -10.83
N MET A 373 29.71 4.92 -9.77
CA MET A 373 29.95 6.03 -8.84
C MET A 373 31.31 5.95 -8.13
N ARG A 374 31.84 4.74 -7.90
CA ARG A 374 33.13 4.55 -7.21
C ARG A 374 34.29 5.04 -8.06
N GLU A 375 34.25 4.69 -9.34
CA GLU A 375 35.24 5.16 -10.32
C GLU A 375 35.14 6.68 -10.52
N LEU A 376 33.93 7.24 -10.54
CA LEU A 376 33.75 8.69 -10.61
C LEU A 376 34.27 9.43 -9.38
N LEU A 377 34.08 8.90 -8.17
CA LEU A 377 34.64 9.49 -6.95
C LEU A 377 36.17 9.50 -7.01
N ALA A 378 36.80 8.39 -7.42
CA ALA A 378 38.25 8.31 -7.58
C ALA A 378 38.79 9.25 -8.66
N ALA A 379 38.09 9.37 -9.80
CA ALA A 379 38.45 10.30 -10.86
C ALA A 379 38.34 11.77 -10.41
N ALA A 380 37.26 12.12 -9.69
CA ALA A 380 37.07 13.46 -9.13
C ALA A 380 38.14 13.81 -8.09
N GLU A 381 38.54 12.85 -7.23
CA GLU A 381 39.67 13.02 -6.30
C GLU A 381 41.00 13.23 -7.02
N SER A 382 41.15 12.64 -8.20
CA SER A 382 42.32 12.82 -9.08
C SER A 382 42.27 14.11 -9.92
N GLY A 383 41.24 14.95 -9.73
CA GLY A 383 41.11 16.25 -10.39
C GLY A 383 40.28 16.28 -11.67
N ASP A 384 39.56 15.21 -12.02
CA ASP A 384 38.68 15.19 -13.19
C ASP A 384 37.42 16.06 -12.96
N ALA A 385 37.32 17.15 -13.73
CA ALA A 385 36.24 18.12 -13.61
C ALA A 385 34.87 17.56 -14.05
N HIS A 386 34.83 16.68 -15.04
CA HIS A 386 33.60 16.10 -15.56
C HIS A 386 33.04 15.03 -14.61
N ALA A 387 33.91 14.26 -13.96
CA ALA A 387 33.51 13.36 -12.88
C ALA A 387 32.92 14.14 -11.69
N LEU A 388 33.56 15.25 -11.30
CA LEU A 388 33.04 16.11 -10.23
C LEU A 388 31.69 16.75 -10.61
N GLU A 389 31.53 17.19 -11.86
CA GLU A 389 30.27 17.71 -12.40
C GLU A 389 29.17 16.65 -12.33
N ALA A 390 29.42 15.43 -12.84
CA ALA A 390 28.47 14.32 -12.81
C ALA A 390 27.97 14.01 -11.39
N ILE A 391 28.88 13.93 -10.41
CA ILE A 391 28.55 13.73 -9.00
C ILE A 391 27.70 14.89 -8.46
N SER A 392 28.07 16.12 -8.79
CA SER A 392 27.39 17.32 -8.31
C SER A 392 25.95 17.39 -8.83
N VAL A 393 25.74 17.11 -10.12
CA VAL A 393 24.40 17.05 -10.73
C VAL A 393 23.57 15.93 -10.08
N PHE A 394 24.15 14.75 -9.86
CA PHE A 394 23.48 13.62 -9.20
C PHE A 394 23.00 13.99 -7.78
N CYS A 395 23.89 14.49 -6.92
CA CYS A 395 23.54 14.91 -5.55
C CYS A 395 22.52 16.06 -5.55
N TYR A 396 22.64 17.02 -6.45
CA TYR A 396 21.73 18.16 -6.53
C TYR A 396 20.30 17.75 -6.91
N ARG A 397 20.14 16.80 -7.85
CA ARG A 397 18.82 16.28 -8.23
C ARG A 397 18.15 15.54 -7.07
N ILE A 398 18.89 14.72 -6.33
CA ILE A 398 18.36 14.02 -5.15
C ILE A 398 17.92 15.01 -4.07
N LYS A 399 18.74 16.03 -3.80
CA LYS A 399 18.41 17.11 -2.86
C LYS A 399 17.10 17.81 -3.23
N LYS A 400 16.89 18.14 -4.51
CA LYS A 400 15.62 18.70 -4.98
C LYS A 400 14.43 17.78 -4.72
N TYR A 401 14.57 16.48 -4.99
CA TYR A 401 13.50 15.51 -4.75
C TYR A 401 13.15 15.36 -3.28
N ILE A 402 14.15 15.28 -2.39
CA ILE A 402 13.93 15.25 -0.94
C ILE A 402 13.17 16.50 -0.51
N GLY A 403 13.56 17.69 -0.98
CA GLY A 403 12.84 18.93 -0.66
C GLY A 403 11.40 18.93 -1.16
N ALA A 404 11.18 18.56 -2.43
CA ALA A 404 9.85 18.49 -3.04
C ALA A 404 8.92 17.53 -2.29
N TYR A 405 9.40 16.33 -1.96
CA TYR A 405 8.60 15.33 -1.27
C TYR A 405 8.40 15.63 0.21
N THR A 406 9.33 16.34 0.85
CA THR A 406 9.13 16.87 2.21
C THR A 406 7.90 17.78 2.25
N VAL A 407 7.77 18.66 1.24
CA VAL A 407 6.62 19.57 1.11
C VAL A 407 5.35 18.81 0.73
N ALA A 408 5.44 17.87 -0.22
CA ALA A 408 4.29 17.05 -0.65
C ALA A 408 3.69 16.23 0.51
N LEU A 409 4.52 15.73 1.42
CA LEU A 409 4.10 14.99 2.61
C LEU A 409 3.54 15.90 3.72
N GLY A 410 3.81 17.21 3.70
CA GLY A 410 3.41 18.14 4.77
C GLY A 410 4.04 17.81 6.13
N GLY A 411 5.24 17.25 6.13
CA GLY A 411 5.95 16.74 7.31
C GLY A 411 6.78 15.50 6.98
N LEU A 412 7.85 15.24 7.74
CA LEU A 412 8.76 14.14 7.47
C LEU A 412 9.37 13.61 8.77
N ASP A 413 9.33 12.29 8.97
CA ASP A 413 9.91 11.63 10.13
C ASP A 413 11.27 11.00 9.80
N VAL A 414 11.41 10.46 8.58
CA VAL A 414 12.57 9.62 8.21
C VAL A 414 12.98 9.82 6.75
N VAL A 415 14.28 9.94 6.51
CA VAL A 415 14.88 9.73 5.18
C VAL A 415 15.67 8.42 5.21
N VAL A 416 15.46 7.55 4.22
CA VAL A 416 16.15 6.26 4.12
C VAL A 416 17.01 6.24 2.87
N PHE A 417 18.27 5.85 2.99
CA PHE A 417 19.14 5.52 1.87
C PHE A 417 19.29 4.02 1.71
N THR A 418 19.18 3.57 0.46
CA THR A 418 19.28 2.17 0.06
C THR A 418 19.78 2.09 -1.39
N GLY A 419 20.03 0.89 -1.92
CA GLY A 419 20.61 0.67 -3.24
C GLY A 419 22.13 0.85 -3.22
N GLY A 420 22.80 0.30 -4.23
CA GLY A 420 24.26 0.15 -4.22
C GLY A 420 25.07 1.41 -3.93
N ILE A 421 24.64 2.59 -4.42
CA ILE A 421 25.27 3.89 -4.10
C ILE A 421 24.81 4.37 -2.72
N GLY A 422 23.51 4.31 -2.43
CA GLY A 422 22.92 4.83 -1.19
C GLY A 422 23.46 4.13 0.06
N GLU A 423 23.76 2.83 -0.04
CA GLU A 423 24.33 2.01 1.02
C GLU A 423 25.82 2.26 1.21
N ASN A 424 26.58 2.36 0.12
CA ASN A 424 28.04 2.21 0.14
C ASN A 424 28.82 3.52 -0.04
N SER A 425 28.17 4.63 -0.41
CA SER A 425 28.85 5.91 -0.70
C SER A 425 28.54 6.98 0.36
N PRO A 426 29.21 6.98 1.53
CA PRO A 426 28.99 7.99 2.56
C PRO A 426 29.26 9.42 2.09
N GLU A 427 30.18 9.61 1.14
CA GLU A 427 30.49 10.90 0.53
C GLU A 427 29.29 11.46 -0.23
N ILE A 428 28.54 10.60 -0.93
CA ILE A 428 27.34 10.98 -1.67
C ILE A 428 26.22 11.36 -0.70
N ARG A 429 25.98 10.56 0.36
CA ARG A 429 25.01 10.91 1.41
C ARG A 429 25.33 12.26 2.06
N ALA A 430 26.62 12.50 2.36
CA ALA A 430 27.07 13.77 2.93
C ALA A 430 26.81 14.96 1.98
N ARG A 431 27.18 14.86 0.69
CA ARG A 431 26.93 15.92 -0.31
C ARG A 431 25.44 16.20 -0.51
N ILE A 432 24.59 15.17 -0.44
CA ILE A 432 23.12 15.34 -0.49
C ILE A 432 22.64 16.15 0.72
N PHE A 433 23.15 15.87 1.92
CA PHE A 433 22.69 16.52 3.16
C PHE A 433 23.28 17.91 3.44
N GLN A 434 24.30 18.35 2.70
CA GLN A 434 24.82 19.72 2.82
C GLN A 434 23.72 20.77 2.57
N GLY A 435 23.47 21.69 3.50
CA GLY A 435 22.46 22.74 3.37
C GLY A 435 21.06 22.34 3.81
N PHE A 436 20.86 21.11 4.31
CA PHE A 436 19.59 20.66 4.88
C PHE A 436 19.42 21.03 6.37
N GLU A 437 20.44 21.62 7.00
CA GLU A 437 20.45 22.00 8.41
C GLU A 437 19.29 22.95 8.75
N THR A 438 18.96 23.87 7.84
CA THR A 438 17.85 24.83 7.99
C THR A 438 16.47 24.17 8.02
N PHE A 439 16.36 22.93 7.56
CA PHE A 439 15.14 22.13 7.56
C PHE A 439 15.11 21.11 8.72
N GLY A 440 16.06 21.18 9.65
CA GLY A 440 16.16 20.26 10.79
C GLY A 440 16.64 18.85 10.40
N MET A 441 17.27 18.72 9.23
CA MET A 441 17.75 17.49 8.65
C MET A 441 19.28 17.45 8.72
N THR A 442 19.82 16.84 9.78
CA THR A 442 21.26 16.84 10.08
C THR A 442 21.78 15.42 10.29
N ILE A 443 22.89 15.09 9.65
CA ILE A 443 23.58 13.81 9.81
C ILE A 443 24.83 13.95 10.69
N ASP A 444 25.15 12.91 11.45
CA ASP A 444 26.45 12.76 12.10
C ASP A 444 27.47 12.30 11.04
N TYR A 445 28.40 13.19 10.70
CA TYR A 445 29.40 12.93 9.66
C TYR A 445 30.35 11.77 10.00
N LYS A 446 30.63 11.53 11.29
CA LYS A 446 31.49 10.42 11.71
C LYS A 446 30.75 9.10 11.53
N VAL A 447 29.53 8.99 12.07
CA VAL A 447 28.70 7.79 11.95
C VAL A 447 28.41 7.50 10.47
N ASN A 448 28.08 8.52 9.68
CA ASN A 448 27.88 8.37 8.24
C ASN A 448 29.11 7.78 7.53
N ARG A 449 30.32 8.29 7.82
CA ARG A 449 31.57 7.83 7.20
C ARG A 449 31.87 6.37 7.56
N GLU A 450 31.59 5.96 8.79
CA GLU A 450 31.84 4.62 9.32
C GLU A 450 30.72 3.61 8.96
N ALA A 451 29.55 4.08 8.54
CA ALA A 451 28.40 3.23 8.22
C ALA A 451 28.70 2.25 7.08
N ARG A 452 28.73 0.95 7.41
CA ARG A 452 28.84 -0.18 6.47
C ARG A 452 27.81 -1.26 6.84
N PRO A 453 26.50 -0.96 6.74
CA PRO A 453 25.48 -1.93 7.12
C PRO A 453 25.51 -3.15 6.18
N GLU A 454 25.43 -4.33 6.78
CA GLU A 454 25.19 -5.57 6.05
C GLU A 454 23.68 -5.86 5.95
N ARG A 455 23.30 -6.86 5.14
CA ARG A 455 21.91 -7.28 4.96
C ARG A 455 21.21 -7.47 6.32
N GLY A 456 20.02 -6.90 6.48
CA GLY A 456 19.24 -6.98 7.71
C GLY A 456 19.72 -6.09 8.86
N GLN A 457 20.73 -5.23 8.63
CA GLN A 457 21.17 -4.21 9.58
C GLN A 457 20.68 -2.83 9.15
N VAL A 458 20.36 -1.99 10.14
CA VAL A 458 19.97 -0.59 9.94
C VAL A 458 20.97 0.28 10.69
N VAL A 459 21.52 1.28 10.02
CA VAL A 459 22.40 2.28 10.64
C VAL A 459 21.72 3.63 10.60
N ASP A 460 21.54 4.23 11.78
CA ASP A 460 21.03 5.58 11.90
C ASP A 460 22.19 6.57 11.88
N ILE A 461 22.24 7.39 10.85
CA ILE A 461 23.29 8.38 10.61
C ILE A 461 22.83 9.80 10.97
N ALA A 462 21.64 9.98 11.54
CA ALA A 462 21.21 11.29 12.03
C ALA A 462 21.90 11.66 13.34
N GLU A 463 22.12 12.96 13.54
CA GLU A 463 22.62 13.49 14.83
C GLU A 463 21.75 12.98 16.01
N PRO A 464 22.33 12.70 17.19
CA PRO A 464 21.60 12.05 18.29
C PRO A 464 20.30 12.75 18.72
N ASN A 465 20.25 14.08 18.61
CA ASN A 465 19.08 14.89 19.00
C ASN A 465 18.21 15.32 17.80
N ALA A 466 18.49 14.83 16.59
CA ALA A 466 17.68 15.14 15.42
C ALA A 466 16.28 14.51 15.54
N LYS A 467 15.25 15.34 15.38
CA LYS A 467 13.85 14.89 15.38
C LYS A 467 13.54 13.99 14.18
N LEU A 468 14.11 14.33 13.03
CA LEU A 468 14.07 13.51 11.83
C LEU A 468 15.24 12.53 11.85
N ARG A 469 14.97 11.25 11.56
CA ARG A 469 16.02 10.22 11.48
C ARG A 469 16.48 10.03 10.04
N VAL A 470 17.74 9.66 9.86
CA VAL A 470 18.32 9.38 8.55
C VAL A 470 18.94 8.00 8.62
N LEU A 471 18.35 7.05 7.91
CA LEU A 471 18.71 5.64 8.01
C LEU A 471 19.42 5.18 6.74
N VAL A 472 20.40 4.28 6.90
CA VAL A 472 20.99 3.51 5.79
C VAL A 472 20.55 2.07 5.97
N ILE A 473 19.80 1.56 4.99
CA ILE A 473 19.17 0.24 5.02
C ILE A 473 19.50 -0.51 3.72
N PRO A 474 20.29 -1.60 3.77
CA PRO A 474 20.57 -2.42 2.60
C PRO A 474 19.32 -3.02 1.99
N ALA A 475 19.25 -3.00 0.66
CA ALA A 475 18.16 -3.61 -0.09
C ALA A 475 18.15 -5.15 0.06
N ASP A 476 16.95 -5.74 0.12
CA ASP A 476 16.73 -7.18 0.02
C ASP A 476 15.39 -7.43 -0.71
N GLU A 477 15.37 -7.06 -2.00
CA GLU A 477 14.20 -7.21 -2.87
C GLU A 477 13.76 -8.69 -2.94
N GLU A 478 14.72 -9.61 -2.97
CA GLU A 478 14.44 -11.03 -3.06
C GLU A 478 13.68 -11.55 -1.84
N ARG A 479 14.06 -11.11 -0.63
CA ARG A 479 13.30 -11.43 0.59
C ARG A 479 11.88 -10.87 0.57
N MET A 480 11.72 -9.64 0.08
CA MET A 480 10.39 -9.04 -0.05
C MET A 480 9.51 -9.80 -1.05
N ILE A 481 10.09 -10.26 -2.16
CA ILE A 481 9.41 -11.13 -3.12
C ILE A 481 9.04 -12.48 -2.48
N ALA A 482 9.95 -13.09 -1.72
CA ALA A 482 9.67 -14.34 -1.00
C ALA A 482 8.52 -14.17 0.01
N ARG A 483 8.52 -13.08 0.78
CA ARG A 483 7.46 -12.73 1.72
C ARG A 483 6.12 -12.55 0.98
N ASN A 484 6.11 -11.76 -0.08
CA ASN A 484 4.92 -11.54 -0.90
C ASN A 484 4.42 -12.86 -1.50
N THR A 485 5.33 -13.74 -1.92
CA THR A 485 5.00 -15.08 -2.40
C THR A 485 4.29 -15.88 -1.32
N LEU A 486 4.88 -15.98 -0.11
CA LEU A 486 4.31 -16.68 1.05
C LEU A 486 2.90 -16.19 1.38
N HIS A 487 2.70 -14.87 1.40
CA HIS A 487 1.40 -14.25 1.71
C HIS A 487 0.38 -14.54 0.62
N THR A 488 0.79 -14.47 -0.64
CA THR A 488 -0.11 -14.65 -1.80
C THR A 488 -0.58 -16.09 -1.96
N VAL A 489 0.27 -17.07 -1.65
CA VAL A 489 -0.12 -18.49 -1.69
C VAL A 489 -1.01 -18.90 -0.51
N GLY A 490 -1.26 -17.99 0.44
CA GLY A 490 -2.11 -18.24 1.59
C GLY A 490 -1.50 -19.23 2.60
N LEU A 491 -0.19 -19.46 2.55
CA LEU A 491 0.56 -20.32 3.49
C LEU A 491 0.98 -19.55 4.75
N VAL A 492 0.10 -18.64 5.18
CA VAL A 492 0.13 -17.93 6.45
C VAL A 492 -0.95 -18.60 7.30
N ARG A 493 -0.71 -18.85 8.59
CA ARG A 493 -1.74 -19.44 9.48
C ARG A 493 -3.09 -18.69 9.29
N SER A 494 -4.25 -19.31 8.96
CA SER A 494 -4.69 -20.70 9.16
C SER A 494 -5.44 -21.37 7.97
N GLU A 495 -5.28 -22.70 7.82
CA GLU A 495 -6.13 -23.56 6.95
C GLU A 495 -7.64 -23.52 7.33
N LEU A 496 -7.96 -23.08 8.55
CA LEU A 496 -9.34 -22.86 8.98
C LEU A 496 -9.97 -21.65 8.28
N ASP A 497 -9.22 -20.55 8.12
CA ASP A 497 -9.69 -19.29 7.53
C ASP A 497 -10.10 -19.48 6.05
N MET A 498 -9.27 -20.21 5.29
CA MET A 498 -9.52 -20.45 3.86
C MET A 498 -10.75 -21.33 3.59
N LYS A 499 -11.08 -22.26 4.49
CA LYS A 499 -12.29 -23.08 4.39
C LYS A 499 -13.55 -22.27 4.75
N VAL A 500 -13.46 -21.38 5.74
CA VAL A 500 -14.55 -20.46 6.10
C VAL A 500 -14.82 -19.45 4.99
N PHE A 501 -13.78 -18.85 4.39
CA PHE A 501 -13.87 -17.91 3.26
C PHE A 501 -14.64 -18.47 2.07
N LYS A 502 -14.32 -19.71 1.67
CA LYS A 502 -14.94 -20.35 0.50
C LYS A 502 -16.36 -20.88 0.73
N THR A 503 -16.82 -20.96 1.98
CA THR A 503 -18.11 -21.61 2.31
C THR A 503 -19.11 -20.72 3.03
N THR A 504 -18.67 -19.59 3.61
CA THR A 504 -19.55 -18.69 4.36
C THR A 504 -19.98 -17.51 3.49
N PRO A 505 -21.27 -17.39 3.14
CA PRO A 505 -21.75 -16.31 2.29
C PRO A 505 -21.79 -14.97 3.03
N VAL A 506 -21.42 -13.90 2.34
CA VAL A 506 -21.56 -12.50 2.76
C VAL A 506 -22.68 -11.89 1.92
N PRO A 507 -23.76 -11.37 2.54
CA PRO A 507 -24.81 -10.65 1.80
C PRO A 507 -24.25 -9.45 1.04
N LEU A 508 -24.72 -9.23 -0.19
CA LEU A 508 -24.35 -8.08 -1.02
C LEU A 508 -25.50 -7.09 -1.09
N SER A 509 -25.22 -5.83 -0.78
CA SER A 509 -26.18 -4.74 -0.78
C SER A 509 -25.67 -3.55 -1.59
N ILE A 510 -26.53 -3.00 -2.44
CA ILE A 510 -26.25 -1.75 -3.16
C ILE A 510 -26.60 -0.57 -2.23
N SER A 511 -25.59 0.23 -1.91
CA SER A 511 -25.76 1.53 -1.28
C SER A 511 -26.16 2.54 -2.36
N ALA A 512 -27.47 2.77 -2.46
CA ALA A 512 -28.00 3.84 -3.30
C ALA A 512 -27.46 5.20 -2.84
N HIS A 513 -27.34 6.18 -3.75
CA HIS A 513 -26.98 7.55 -3.39
C HIS A 513 -27.87 8.05 -2.24
N HIS A 514 -27.23 8.67 -1.26
CA HIS A 514 -27.96 9.12 -0.09
C HIS A 514 -27.17 10.17 0.69
N ILE A 515 -27.90 10.91 1.50
CA ILE A 515 -27.34 11.91 2.39
C ILE A 515 -27.61 11.53 3.85
N HIS A 516 -26.58 11.71 4.67
CA HIS A 516 -26.70 11.83 6.10
C HIS A 516 -26.73 13.30 6.47
N LEU A 517 -27.62 13.69 7.36
CA LEU A 517 -27.75 15.08 7.80
C LEU A 517 -27.54 15.20 9.30
N THR A 518 -27.04 16.35 9.74
CA THR A 518 -27.21 16.78 11.13
C THR A 518 -28.67 17.13 11.40
N GLN A 519 -29.06 17.13 12.68
CA GLN A 519 -30.41 17.56 13.07
C GLN A 519 -30.66 19.02 12.67
N GLU A 520 -29.66 19.89 12.83
CA GLU A 520 -29.72 21.30 12.42
C GLU A 520 -29.96 21.45 10.91
N ASN A 521 -29.18 20.75 10.09
CA ASN A 521 -29.33 20.83 8.64
C ASN A 521 -30.67 20.24 8.17
N PHE A 522 -31.15 19.18 8.82
CA PHE A 522 -32.48 18.64 8.54
C PHE A 522 -33.58 19.67 8.85
N GLU A 523 -33.49 20.37 9.97
CA GLU A 523 -34.45 21.41 10.34
C GLU A 523 -34.44 22.60 9.38
N LEU A 524 -33.27 23.02 8.89
CA LEU A 524 -33.16 24.07 7.86
C LEU A 524 -33.84 23.67 6.55
N LEU A 525 -33.82 22.39 6.20
CA LEU A 525 -34.37 21.86 4.95
C LEU A 525 -35.87 21.55 5.02
N PHE A 526 -36.37 21.12 6.18
CA PHE A 526 -37.73 20.57 6.34
C PHE A 526 -38.61 21.31 7.36
N GLY A 527 -38.03 22.25 8.11
CA GLY A 527 -38.70 23.09 9.11
C GLY A 527 -38.16 22.87 10.52
N LYS A 528 -38.08 23.97 11.29
CA LYS A 528 -37.57 23.99 12.67
C LYS A 528 -38.29 22.99 13.57
N GLY A 529 -37.53 22.22 14.34
CA GLY A 529 -38.03 21.19 15.26
C GLY A 529 -38.55 19.91 14.62
N LYS A 530 -38.44 19.73 13.29
CA LYS A 530 -38.79 18.44 12.65
C LYS A 530 -37.69 17.41 12.81
N THR A 531 -38.08 16.14 12.89
CA THR A 531 -37.17 14.99 12.90
C THR A 531 -37.46 14.07 11.72
N MET A 532 -36.44 13.37 11.22
CA MET A 532 -36.57 12.41 10.12
C MET A 532 -37.64 11.35 10.41
N THR A 533 -38.50 11.07 9.43
CA THR A 533 -39.59 10.10 9.55
C THR A 533 -39.11 8.74 9.03
N PRO A 534 -39.04 7.68 9.85
CA PRO A 534 -38.57 6.37 9.39
C PRO A 534 -39.52 5.73 8.38
N LYS A 535 -39.04 5.43 7.17
CA LYS A 535 -39.78 4.75 6.10
C LYS A 535 -39.54 3.24 6.10
N SER A 536 -38.27 2.84 6.13
CA SER A 536 -37.89 1.41 6.12
C SER A 536 -36.54 1.19 6.83
N PRO A 537 -36.36 0.09 7.56
CA PRO A 537 -35.07 -0.24 8.16
C PRO A 537 -34.02 -0.52 7.08
N LEU A 538 -32.76 -0.23 7.39
CA LEU A 538 -31.61 -0.64 6.58
C LEU A 538 -30.99 -1.92 7.14
N SER A 539 -30.02 -2.49 6.42
CA SER A 539 -29.33 -3.73 6.83
C SER A 539 -28.59 -3.59 8.17
N GLN A 540 -28.00 -2.41 8.43
CA GLN A 540 -27.30 -2.14 9.68
C GLN A 540 -28.28 -1.78 10.82
N PRO A 541 -28.15 -2.41 12.00
CA PRO A 541 -29.08 -2.23 13.11
C PRO A 541 -29.27 -0.76 13.52
N GLY A 542 -30.53 -0.34 13.64
CA GLY A 542 -30.90 1.00 14.09
C GLY A 542 -30.74 2.11 13.04
N GLN A 543 -30.37 1.79 11.79
CA GLN A 543 -30.40 2.73 10.67
C GLN A 543 -31.67 2.55 9.84
N PHE A 544 -32.14 3.63 9.20
CA PHE A 544 -33.36 3.63 8.41
C PHE A 544 -33.27 4.60 7.22
N ALA A 545 -33.99 4.29 6.15
CA ALA A 545 -34.31 5.26 5.11
C ALA A 545 -35.44 6.16 5.62
N ALA A 546 -35.31 7.48 5.43
CA ALA A 546 -36.34 8.43 5.78
C ALA A 546 -37.43 8.54 4.69
N GLU A 547 -38.62 9.02 5.05
CA GLU A 547 -39.65 9.40 4.07
C GLU A 547 -39.24 10.66 3.31
N GLU A 548 -38.51 11.55 3.98
CA GLU A 548 -37.99 12.78 3.44
C GLU A 548 -36.85 12.53 2.43
N ALA A 549 -36.81 13.37 1.41
CA ALA A 549 -35.79 13.38 0.38
C ALA A 549 -35.41 14.81 0.03
N VAL A 550 -34.17 15.01 -0.39
CA VAL A 550 -33.63 16.32 -0.78
C VAL A 550 -33.30 16.34 -2.26
N ASN A 551 -33.19 17.54 -2.81
CA ASN A 551 -32.56 17.75 -4.11
C ASN A 551 -31.13 18.25 -3.90
N LEU A 552 -30.23 17.86 -4.78
CA LEU A 552 -28.85 18.31 -4.79
C LEU A 552 -28.63 19.21 -6.00
N VAL A 553 -27.91 20.30 -5.79
CA VAL A 553 -27.55 21.23 -6.86
C VAL A 553 -26.03 21.35 -6.88
N GLY A 554 -25.43 20.94 -7.99
CA GLY A 554 -24.01 21.10 -8.27
C GLY A 554 -23.77 22.07 -9.43
N PRO A 555 -22.50 22.41 -9.72
CA PRO A 555 -22.14 23.39 -10.75
C PRO A 555 -22.66 23.08 -12.17
N LYS A 556 -22.90 21.81 -12.50
CA LYS A 556 -23.33 21.38 -13.85
C LYS A 556 -24.78 20.90 -13.93
N GLY A 557 -25.44 20.64 -12.80
CA GLY A 557 -26.76 20.04 -12.82
C GLY A 557 -27.29 19.69 -11.44
N ASN A 558 -28.38 18.93 -11.42
CA ASN A 558 -29.08 18.57 -10.19
C ASN A 558 -29.35 17.06 -10.08
N LEU A 559 -29.59 16.61 -8.85
CA LEU A 559 -30.17 15.30 -8.54
C LEU A 559 -31.41 15.50 -7.70
N GLU A 560 -32.50 14.86 -8.08
CA GLU A 560 -33.77 14.99 -7.39
C GLU A 560 -34.05 13.78 -6.51
N LYS A 561 -34.77 14.01 -5.40
CA LYS A 561 -35.27 12.95 -4.51
C LYS A 561 -34.17 12.04 -3.94
N VAL A 562 -33.01 12.63 -3.63
CA VAL A 562 -31.92 11.95 -2.94
C VAL A 562 -32.37 11.57 -1.54
N ARG A 563 -32.21 10.28 -1.22
CA ARG A 563 -32.70 9.68 0.02
C ARG A 563 -31.91 10.18 1.22
N ILE A 564 -32.60 10.43 2.32
CA ILE A 564 -31.97 10.73 3.60
C ILE A 564 -31.89 9.44 4.42
N LEU A 565 -30.73 9.15 5.02
CA LEU A 565 -30.57 8.02 5.92
C LEU A 565 -30.47 8.48 7.38
N GLY A 566 -31.37 7.96 8.20
CA GLY A 566 -31.42 8.18 9.63
C GLY A 566 -30.63 7.14 10.44
N PRO A 567 -30.24 7.45 11.68
CA PRO A 567 -30.54 8.71 12.40
C PRO A 567 -29.69 9.88 11.90
N ALA A 568 -30.04 11.09 12.37
CA ALA A 568 -29.17 12.26 12.20
C ALA A 568 -27.75 11.97 12.71
N ARG A 569 -26.74 12.45 11.97
CA ARG A 569 -25.32 12.30 12.29
C ARG A 569 -24.74 13.58 12.89
N LYS A 570 -23.49 13.51 13.37
CA LYS A 570 -22.75 14.66 13.90
C LYS A 570 -22.34 15.67 12.83
N TYR A 571 -22.22 15.21 11.59
CA TYR A 571 -21.94 16.01 10.41
C TYR A 571 -22.81 15.54 9.25
N SER A 572 -23.07 16.44 8.31
CA SER A 572 -23.78 16.10 7.09
C SER A 572 -22.78 15.55 6.07
N GLN A 573 -23.16 14.49 5.38
CA GLN A 573 -22.32 13.82 4.40
C GLN A 573 -23.20 13.27 3.29
N LEU A 574 -22.77 13.48 2.06
CA LEU A 574 -23.42 12.98 0.88
C LEU A 574 -22.56 11.88 0.24
N GLU A 575 -23.18 10.74 -0.04
CA GLU A 575 -22.58 9.65 -0.80
C GLU A 575 -23.24 9.59 -2.19
N ILE A 576 -22.45 9.76 -3.25
CA ILE A 576 -22.91 9.68 -4.65
C ILE A 576 -22.09 8.67 -5.46
N SER A 577 -22.63 8.23 -6.59
CA SER A 577 -21.90 7.39 -7.56
C SER A 577 -21.01 8.23 -8.48
N ARG A 578 -20.11 7.57 -9.22
CA ARG A 578 -19.23 8.24 -10.18
C ARG A 578 -20.01 8.86 -11.34
N THR A 579 -21.06 8.18 -11.79
CA THR A 579 -21.99 8.71 -12.81
C THR A 579 -22.60 10.04 -12.36
N GLU A 580 -22.93 10.16 -11.07
CA GLU A 580 -23.55 11.34 -10.47
C GLU A 580 -22.59 12.51 -10.30
N GLN A 581 -21.30 12.25 -10.08
CA GLN A 581 -20.25 13.27 -10.09
C GLN A 581 -20.28 14.09 -11.38
N PHE A 582 -20.35 13.42 -12.53
CA PHE A 582 -20.39 14.08 -13.84
C PHE A 582 -21.66 14.91 -14.02
N LYS A 583 -22.80 14.40 -13.54
CA LYS A 583 -24.10 15.09 -13.64
C LYS A 583 -24.14 16.35 -12.77
N LEU A 584 -23.62 16.27 -11.55
CA LEU A 584 -23.58 17.39 -10.62
C LEU A 584 -22.43 18.36 -10.93
N GLY A 585 -21.35 17.89 -11.55
CA GLY A 585 -20.17 18.71 -11.82
C GLY A 585 -19.27 18.91 -10.61
N ILE A 586 -19.22 17.92 -9.72
CA ILE A 586 -18.37 17.88 -8.52
C ILE A 586 -17.48 16.64 -8.58
N ASP A 587 -16.25 16.74 -8.09
CA ASP A 587 -15.26 15.65 -8.13
C ASP A 587 -14.90 15.18 -6.71
N PRO A 588 -15.79 14.43 -6.03
CA PRO A 588 -15.55 13.94 -4.70
C PRO A 588 -14.58 12.74 -4.69
N PRO A 589 -13.69 12.65 -3.68
CA PRO A 589 -12.79 11.52 -3.54
C PRO A 589 -13.53 10.24 -3.10
N ILE A 590 -12.93 9.07 -3.37
CA ILE A 590 -13.37 7.80 -2.78
C ILE A 590 -12.88 7.76 -1.33
N ARG A 591 -13.80 7.66 -0.37
CA ARG A 591 -13.51 7.75 1.08
C ARG A 591 -14.36 6.78 1.90
N ASP A 592 -13.91 6.54 3.13
CA ASP A 592 -14.72 5.87 4.14
C ASP A 592 -15.87 6.80 4.56
N SER A 593 -17.06 6.24 4.81
CA SER A 593 -18.17 7.02 5.38
C SER A 593 -17.74 7.59 6.74
N GLY A 594 -17.68 8.92 6.82
CA GLY A 594 -17.23 9.70 7.97
C GLY A 594 -15.94 10.49 7.74
N ASP A 595 -15.20 10.19 6.69
CA ASP A 595 -13.98 10.91 6.31
C ASP A 595 -14.32 12.07 5.35
N ILE A 596 -14.76 13.18 5.95
CA ILE A 596 -15.27 14.35 5.23
C ILE A 596 -14.24 15.48 5.05
N GLU A 597 -13.04 15.37 5.63
CA GLU A 597 -12.04 16.43 5.55
C GLU A 597 -11.40 16.52 4.15
N GLY A 598 -11.25 17.74 3.64
CA GLY A 598 -10.72 17.98 2.29
C GLY A 598 -11.61 17.48 1.15
N THR A 599 -12.88 17.17 1.43
CA THR A 599 -13.88 16.76 0.44
C THR A 599 -14.65 17.97 -0.09
N PRO A 600 -15.17 17.94 -1.33
CA PRO A 600 -15.94 19.05 -1.87
C PRO A 600 -17.30 19.20 -1.16
N GLY A 601 -17.83 20.40 -1.26
CA GLY A 601 -19.16 20.78 -0.81
C GLY A 601 -20.24 20.59 -1.88
N ILE A 602 -21.49 20.85 -1.50
CA ILE A 602 -22.65 20.86 -2.41
C ILE A 602 -23.82 21.64 -1.79
N THR A 603 -24.65 22.23 -2.65
CA THR A 603 -25.92 22.81 -2.23
C THR A 603 -26.98 21.71 -2.12
N VAL A 604 -27.66 21.66 -0.98
CA VAL A 604 -28.75 20.73 -0.68
C VAL A 604 -30.03 21.55 -0.51
N VAL A 605 -31.08 21.16 -1.22
CA VAL A 605 -32.36 21.88 -1.28
C VAL A 605 -33.48 20.97 -0.74
N GLY A 606 -34.21 21.49 0.23
CA GLY A 606 -35.39 20.87 0.82
C GLY A 606 -36.64 21.73 0.57
N PRO A 607 -37.83 21.24 0.96
CA PRO A 607 -39.09 21.94 0.73
C PRO A 607 -39.24 23.25 1.52
N GLN A 608 -38.43 23.49 2.56
CA GLN A 608 -38.53 24.67 3.42
C GLN A 608 -37.29 25.58 3.37
N GLY A 609 -36.23 25.17 2.66
CA GLY A 609 -34.98 25.92 2.61
C GLY A 609 -33.89 25.22 1.84
N GLN A 610 -32.71 25.83 1.84
CA GLN A 610 -31.49 25.27 1.26
C GLN A 610 -30.33 25.44 2.24
N ILE A 611 -29.35 24.55 2.13
CA ILE A 611 -28.08 24.65 2.85
C ILE A 611 -26.94 24.46 1.86
N ASP A 612 -25.82 25.12 2.12
CA ASP A 612 -24.57 24.91 1.42
C ASP A 612 -23.64 24.13 2.33
N LEU A 613 -23.36 22.88 1.97
CA LEU A 613 -22.32 22.11 2.65
C LEU A 613 -20.97 22.59 2.12
N GLU A 614 -20.08 23.06 2.99
CA GLU A 614 -18.72 23.44 2.60
C GLU A 614 -17.86 22.22 2.23
N LYS A 615 -18.19 21.07 2.81
CA LYS A 615 -17.53 19.77 2.63
C LYS A 615 -18.50 18.63 2.94
N GLY A 616 -18.12 17.41 2.59
CA GLY A 616 -18.83 16.18 2.97
C GLY A 616 -19.39 15.36 1.80
N VAL A 617 -19.07 15.71 0.56
CA VAL A 617 -19.43 14.89 -0.61
C VAL A 617 -18.33 13.86 -0.87
N ILE A 618 -18.68 12.58 -0.87
CA ILE A 618 -17.76 11.47 -1.14
C ILE A 618 -18.35 10.46 -2.13
N CYS A 619 -17.48 9.67 -2.74
CA CYS A 619 -17.87 8.33 -3.23
C CYS A 619 -17.54 7.31 -2.14
N ALA A 620 -18.53 6.50 -1.75
CA ALA A 620 -18.34 5.53 -0.71
C ALA A 620 -17.35 4.44 -1.16
N LYS A 621 -16.29 4.22 -0.38
CA LYS A 621 -15.43 3.06 -0.58
C LYS A 621 -16.22 1.78 -0.27
N ARG A 622 -16.21 0.79 -1.17
CA ARG A 622 -16.80 -0.52 -0.92
C ARG A 622 -16.23 -1.17 0.36
N HIS A 623 -17.08 -1.79 1.16
CA HIS A 623 -16.68 -2.35 2.45
C HIS A 623 -17.62 -3.45 2.93
N ILE A 624 -17.15 -4.28 3.86
CA ILE A 624 -17.96 -5.25 4.59
C ILE A 624 -18.10 -4.79 6.03
N HIS A 625 -19.33 -4.66 6.51
CA HIS A 625 -19.62 -4.57 7.93
C HIS A 625 -19.57 -5.96 8.55
N MET A 626 -18.87 -6.13 9.67
CA MET A 626 -18.77 -7.40 10.41
C MET A 626 -18.94 -7.17 11.90
N SER A 627 -19.66 -8.06 12.59
CA SER A 627 -19.57 -8.13 14.04
C SER A 627 -18.19 -8.63 14.48
N THR A 628 -17.84 -8.44 15.75
CA THR A 628 -16.61 -9.03 16.31
C THR A 628 -16.60 -10.56 16.19
N ASP A 629 -17.77 -11.19 16.33
CA ASP A 629 -17.92 -12.65 16.21
C ASP A 629 -17.80 -13.10 14.75
N ASP A 630 -18.34 -12.32 13.80
CA ASP A 630 -18.14 -12.59 12.37
C ASP A 630 -16.66 -12.45 11.99
N ALA A 631 -16.01 -11.36 12.40
CA ALA A 631 -14.59 -11.14 12.13
C ALA A 631 -13.72 -12.27 12.67
N LEU A 632 -13.98 -12.72 13.91
CA LEU A 632 -13.33 -13.89 14.50
C LEU A 632 -13.61 -15.17 13.71
N LYS A 633 -14.87 -15.40 13.31
CA LYS A 633 -15.28 -16.56 12.52
C LYS A 633 -14.54 -16.62 11.19
N PHE A 634 -14.41 -15.48 10.52
CA PHE A 634 -13.71 -15.33 9.24
C PHE A 634 -12.18 -15.25 9.39
N GLY A 635 -11.62 -15.14 10.59
CA GLY A 635 -10.18 -14.90 10.77
C GLY A 635 -9.72 -13.54 10.22
N LEU A 636 -10.64 -12.57 10.17
CA LEU A 636 -10.43 -11.20 9.66
C LEU A 636 -10.35 -10.19 10.80
N ARG A 637 -9.74 -9.05 10.51
CA ARG A 637 -9.53 -7.94 11.44
C ARG A 637 -10.21 -6.69 10.91
N ASP A 638 -10.48 -5.73 11.81
CA ASP A 638 -10.86 -4.39 11.37
C ASP A 638 -9.78 -3.82 10.45
N LYS A 639 -10.20 -3.19 9.35
CA LYS A 639 -9.34 -2.62 8.32
C LYS A 639 -8.51 -3.58 7.48
N ASP A 640 -8.73 -4.90 7.59
CA ASP A 640 -8.29 -5.82 6.54
C ASP A 640 -8.91 -5.42 5.20
N VAL A 641 -8.21 -5.68 4.10
CA VAL A 641 -8.70 -5.47 2.74
C VAL A 641 -8.76 -6.82 2.06
N VAL A 642 -9.92 -7.17 1.51
CA VAL A 642 -10.20 -8.51 0.97
C VAL A 642 -10.73 -8.47 -0.45
N ARG A 643 -10.60 -9.60 -1.15
CA ARG A 643 -11.32 -9.89 -2.40
C ARG A 643 -12.63 -10.59 -2.09
N VAL A 644 -13.70 -10.17 -2.74
CA VAL A 644 -15.01 -10.82 -2.63
C VAL A 644 -15.46 -11.28 -4.01
N ARG A 645 -15.61 -12.60 -4.15
CA ARG A 645 -16.10 -13.24 -5.37
C ARG A 645 -17.62 -13.36 -5.32
N LYS A 646 -18.30 -12.93 -6.37
CA LYS A 646 -19.73 -13.18 -6.60
C LYS A 646 -19.90 -14.34 -7.57
N GLU A 647 -20.74 -15.31 -7.20
CA GLU A 647 -21.15 -16.41 -8.07
C GLU A 647 -22.39 -16.02 -8.89
N GLY A 648 -22.46 -16.47 -10.16
CA GLY A 648 -23.59 -16.18 -11.06
C GLY A 648 -23.20 -16.21 -12.54
N GLY A 649 -24.13 -15.82 -13.42
CA GLY A 649 -23.94 -15.87 -14.89
C GLY A 649 -22.79 -15.01 -15.43
N ARG A 650 -22.29 -14.07 -14.62
CA ARG A 650 -21.09 -13.26 -14.86
C ARG A 650 -20.26 -13.26 -13.58
N GLY A 651 -19.40 -14.27 -13.40
CA GLY A 651 -18.51 -14.35 -12.25
C GLY A 651 -17.63 -13.10 -12.16
N LEU A 652 -17.63 -12.43 -11.01
CA LEU A 652 -16.89 -11.19 -10.78
C LEU A 652 -16.21 -11.25 -9.41
N ILE A 653 -15.02 -10.65 -9.32
CA ILE A 653 -14.30 -10.48 -8.06
C ILE A 653 -14.15 -8.98 -7.78
N PHE A 654 -14.66 -8.55 -6.63
CA PHE A 654 -14.44 -7.22 -6.08
C PHE A 654 -13.14 -7.20 -5.29
N GLY A 655 -12.13 -6.49 -5.77
CA GLY A 655 -10.94 -6.14 -4.96
C GLY A 655 -11.16 -4.87 -4.14
N ASP A 656 -10.20 -4.51 -3.29
CA ASP A 656 -10.15 -3.34 -2.42
C ASP A 656 -11.28 -3.22 -1.39
N VAL A 657 -11.89 -4.35 -0.99
CA VAL A 657 -13.03 -4.36 -0.07
C VAL A 657 -12.56 -4.25 1.37
N LEU A 658 -12.83 -3.10 2.00
CA LEU A 658 -12.42 -2.83 3.37
C LEU A 658 -13.30 -3.59 4.38
N ILE A 659 -12.70 -4.26 5.35
CA ILE A 659 -13.40 -4.83 6.50
C ILE A 659 -13.59 -3.74 7.57
N ARG A 660 -14.81 -3.62 8.07
CA ARG A 660 -15.19 -2.76 9.20
C ARG A 660 -15.79 -3.62 10.30
N VAL A 661 -15.14 -3.66 11.46
CA VAL A 661 -15.58 -4.47 12.60
C VAL A 661 -16.14 -3.58 13.70
N ASP A 662 -17.40 -3.82 14.06
CA ASP A 662 -18.06 -3.26 15.25
C ASP A 662 -19.01 -4.31 15.80
N GLN A 663 -19.06 -4.48 17.13
CA GLN A 663 -19.93 -5.47 17.76
C GLN A 663 -21.43 -5.35 17.36
N ASN A 664 -21.88 -4.18 16.92
CA ASN A 664 -23.27 -3.93 16.52
C ASN A 664 -23.51 -4.09 15.01
N PHE A 665 -22.46 -4.33 14.21
CA PHE A 665 -22.63 -4.53 12.79
C PHE A 665 -23.28 -5.86 12.48
N ARG A 666 -24.07 -5.85 11.41
CA ARG A 666 -24.55 -7.06 10.76
C ARG A 666 -23.69 -7.32 9.53
N LEU A 667 -23.30 -8.58 9.33
CA LEU A 667 -22.58 -9.02 8.15
C LEU A 667 -23.28 -8.59 6.85
N ASP A 668 -22.67 -7.66 6.11
CA ASP A 668 -23.23 -7.12 4.87
C ASP A 668 -22.13 -6.35 4.10
N MET A 669 -21.98 -6.64 2.80
CA MET A 669 -21.08 -5.92 1.91
C MET A 669 -21.83 -4.80 1.19
N HIS A 670 -21.30 -3.59 1.28
CA HIS A 670 -21.86 -2.38 0.70
C HIS A 670 -21.07 -2.01 -0.56
N LEU A 671 -21.78 -1.95 -1.67
CA LEU A 671 -21.29 -1.53 -2.99
C LEU A 671 -21.93 -0.21 -3.39
N ASP A 672 -21.23 0.63 -4.13
CA ASP A 672 -21.87 1.81 -4.72
C ASP A 672 -22.83 1.41 -5.87
N THR A 673 -23.65 2.36 -6.33
CA THR A 673 -24.67 2.11 -7.35
C THR A 673 -24.08 1.71 -8.71
N ASP A 674 -22.98 2.33 -9.13
CA ASP A 674 -22.32 2.00 -10.39
C ASP A 674 -21.68 0.60 -10.31
N GLU A 675 -21.05 0.27 -9.17
CA GLU A 675 -20.49 -1.06 -8.89
C GLU A 675 -21.56 -2.15 -8.88
N GLY A 676 -22.67 -1.90 -8.19
CA GLY A 676 -23.80 -2.83 -8.09
C GLY A 676 -24.44 -3.11 -9.45
N ASN A 677 -24.63 -2.06 -10.26
CA ASN A 677 -25.17 -2.20 -11.61
C ASN A 677 -24.21 -2.93 -12.54
N ALA A 678 -22.91 -2.60 -12.50
CA ALA A 678 -21.88 -3.27 -13.30
C ALA A 678 -21.76 -4.77 -12.97
N ALA A 679 -22.01 -5.15 -11.71
CA ALA A 679 -21.98 -6.52 -11.23
C ALA A 679 -23.36 -7.22 -11.24
N GLU A 680 -24.40 -6.56 -11.77
CA GLU A 680 -25.78 -7.05 -11.81
C GLU A 680 -26.27 -7.58 -10.45
N ILE A 681 -25.98 -6.85 -9.37
CA ILE A 681 -26.36 -7.24 -8.00
C ILE A 681 -27.88 -7.14 -7.84
N LYS A 682 -28.50 -8.21 -7.35
CA LYS A 682 -29.92 -8.28 -7.01
C LYS A 682 -30.10 -8.45 -5.51
N ALA A 683 -31.27 -8.06 -5.00
CA ALA A 683 -31.61 -8.27 -3.60
C ALA A 683 -31.55 -9.77 -3.26
N GLY A 684 -30.76 -10.12 -2.25
CA GLY A 684 -30.52 -11.50 -1.83
C GLY A 684 -29.28 -12.15 -2.45
N ASP A 685 -28.55 -11.47 -3.33
CA ASP A 685 -27.26 -11.94 -3.81
C ASP A 685 -26.25 -12.03 -2.66
N THR A 686 -25.36 -13.02 -2.76
CA THR A 686 -24.27 -13.23 -1.80
C THR A 686 -22.93 -13.29 -2.51
N GLY A 687 -21.89 -12.85 -1.84
CA GLY A 687 -20.49 -13.02 -2.22
C GLY A 687 -19.76 -13.93 -1.25
N TYR A 688 -18.56 -14.35 -1.63
CA TYR A 688 -17.67 -15.16 -0.82
C TYR A 688 -16.33 -14.45 -0.76
N ILE A 689 -15.78 -14.32 0.44
CA ILE A 689 -14.42 -13.79 0.58
C ILE A 689 -13.48 -14.79 -0.09
N GLU A 690 -12.68 -14.34 -1.02
CA GLU A 690 -11.82 -15.19 -1.84
C GLU A 690 -10.40 -15.25 -1.27
N SER A 691 -9.87 -14.09 -0.91
CA SER A 691 -8.56 -13.93 -0.29
C SER A 691 -8.49 -12.62 0.49
N ILE A 692 -7.50 -12.51 1.36
CA ILE A 692 -7.09 -11.24 1.96
C ILE A 692 -6.08 -10.60 1.01
N GLU A 693 -6.35 -9.40 0.50
CA GLU A 693 -5.40 -8.66 -0.35
C GLU A 693 -4.31 -8.02 0.50
N HIS A 694 -4.72 -7.36 1.58
CA HIS A 694 -3.82 -6.72 2.51
C HIS A 694 -4.37 -6.89 3.92
N ARG A 695 -3.59 -7.49 4.82
CA ARG A 695 -3.77 -7.26 6.24
C ARG A 695 -3.10 -5.93 6.56
N ARG A 696 -3.86 -4.92 7.00
CA ARG A 696 -3.23 -3.80 7.67
C ARG A 696 -2.71 -4.34 9.00
N PHE A 697 -1.44 -4.73 9.04
CA PHE A 697 -0.73 -5.02 10.27
C PHE A 697 -0.47 -3.69 10.99
N VAL A 698 -1.55 -3.11 11.52
CA VAL A 698 -1.54 -1.89 12.33
C VAL A 698 -2.54 -2.08 13.45
#